data_AF-A0A0C2YSN5-F1
#
_entry.id   AF-A0A0C2YSN5-F1
#
_cell.length_a   1.000
_cell.length_b   1.000
_cell.length_c   1.000
_cell.angle_alpha   90.00
_cell.angle_beta   90.00
_cell.angle_gamma   90.00
#
_symmetry.space_group_name_H-M   'P 1'
#
loop_
_entity.id
_entity.type
_entity.pdbx_description
1 polymer ?
#
loop_
_entity_poly.entity_id
_entity_poly.type
_entity_poly.pdbx_seq_one_letter_code
_entity_poly.pdbx_strand_id
1 'polypeptide(L)'
;MRECGTPSVPSFYALRKKQASLVADISNLQPRHHISALGNHFYMNHPIDLISLDWANPFVREFIQIYPEITENVSESWQADKFTKEINDQLTPMWADWKLASYKHFYVNEVAQLQDGRFVLPLRWIIFNKEEHVEVLFLSQNELAEFIVNDPEMKRIPCTDLKYNYLDLKTQFPDLKFRSKSLNLRYDIQVMMPHPVRKIANGRPAFSIRIMPWADDVSGNRSKQYNAHMNVYVANVNLPHRKLSQEYFVRFCSTSPHASSSEQLEALAEDLKSDKWNEAYDCKLNEEIIFQMHGHLLPADNPQQAEHTSTAGANANLWCRGDDSGGSDEHRESNEGYHALFEPGIPRTPEQTIKTIKDQIWAAGRGVQDAVDKIQTKTGVKDRTASFWIQQMIDKARQIQQDRLTTEATRDPRLNDKKVKGPDRESIKESIKAAIQQEVFDWVLTQPRERYDRLPQNSHKYIWHETNKVWDKKKDAQFAIRLQSSSTDGLSLSPLRAHYMVQYKNSLIGKHFKALQQLAVFHLHGGLCSKELFDLWKANGELGALIWYPEIKDIDKYLADLQILLDNVLDLWAVFDPSRIQYKYKLHVLSHLKADILRFGPAVLFATEIFECWNAVFRLCSVLSNHQAPSFDIATTLAGLERFKHQVSGGWWKNGNGDYIQAGAKVRNFLSNNKELRRRLGLADRSSSPPGFVKLVSKAKRASLLLHDAHPNFNAETQQLALISSDDLESRKWADCRYVVSRSGDVCKPDSWVFFEKMPLDVTRLCWQGTSSPKTLAGRIFKILSPEDAREDSGLALTIVEHFDVSSTNDNHFGMPILSRSGGVEIVKAKHDCFSGACGTTEDIVIQGRDRTTRTQKTISHSNDSRFVLNMHALHNANLIRETLPTSLYKPRPLFSDRRAKHDEIAAGLRVTGPKKRVAQKEKSKATRAKNKAKEANR
;
A
#
# COMPACT_ATOMS: atom_id res chain seq x y z
N MET A 1 -12.55 23.14 -34.53
CA MET A 1 -13.52 22.30 -35.26
C MET A 1 -14.10 23.03 -36.45
N ARG A 2 -14.95 24.07 -36.29
CA ARG A 2 -15.47 24.85 -37.43
C ARG A 2 -14.33 25.52 -38.25
N GLU A 3 -13.34 26.07 -37.56
CA GLU A 3 -12.08 26.60 -38.14
C GLU A 3 -11.16 25.50 -38.74
N CYS A 4 -11.48 24.23 -38.52
CA CYS A 4 -10.66 23.08 -38.95
C CYS A 4 -11.26 22.37 -40.17
N GLY A 5 -12.18 23.01 -40.90
CA GLY A 5 -12.82 22.48 -42.11
C GLY A 5 -13.56 21.14 -41.93
N THR A 6 -13.84 20.72 -40.70
CA THR A 6 -14.29 19.35 -40.42
C THR A 6 -15.74 19.15 -40.90
N PRO A 7 -16.01 18.22 -41.84
CA PRO A 7 -17.36 17.97 -42.33
C PRO A 7 -18.22 17.29 -41.25
N SER A 8 -19.55 17.46 -41.35
CA SER A 8 -20.55 16.79 -40.51
C SER A 8 -20.36 16.93 -38.99
N VAL A 9 -19.79 18.04 -38.52
CA VAL A 9 -19.71 18.37 -37.08
C VAL A 9 -21.13 18.55 -36.52
N PRO A 10 -21.53 17.80 -35.47
CA PRO A 10 -22.85 17.95 -34.86
C PRO A 10 -23.02 19.33 -34.23
N SER A 11 -24.24 19.87 -34.24
CA SER A 11 -24.55 21.12 -33.54
C SER A 11 -24.27 20.96 -32.03
N PHE A 12 -23.96 22.06 -31.34
CA PHE A 12 -23.74 22.02 -29.89
C PHE A 12 -24.95 21.45 -29.14
N TYR A 13 -26.17 21.77 -29.60
CA TYR A 13 -27.40 21.17 -29.10
C TYR A 13 -27.45 19.64 -29.31
N ALA A 14 -27.13 19.13 -30.51
CA ALA A 14 -27.09 17.69 -30.78
C ALA A 14 -26.02 16.97 -29.94
N LEU A 15 -24.84 17.59 -29.77
CA LEU A 15 -23.79 17.09 -28.89
C LEU A 15 -24.26 17.03 -27.43
N ARG A 16 -24.87 18.09 -26.91
CA ARG A 16 -25.44 18.11 -25.55
C ARG A 16 -26.56 17.08 -25.38
N LYS A 17 -27.45 16.92 -26.37
CA LYS A 17 -28.52 15.91 -26.36
C LYS A 17 -27.94 14.48 -26.32
N LYS A 18 -26.90 14.17 -27.09
CA LYS A 18 -26.27 12.83 -27.00
C LYS A 18 -25.42 12.64 -25.74
N GLN A 19 -24.80 13.69 -25.19
CA GLN A 19 -24.18 13.62 -23.86
C GLN A 19 -25.21 13.29 -22.78
N ALA A 20 -26.38 13.95 -22.78
CA ALA A 20 -27.45 13.66 -21.84
C ALA A 20 -27.98 12.22 -21.99
N SER A 21 -28.18 11.74 -23.23
CA SER A 21 -28.52 10.33 -23.49
C SER A 21 -27.45 9.37 -22.94
N LEU A 22 -26.16 9.59 -23.18
CA LEU A 22 -25.10 8.70 -22.68
C LEU A 22 -24.96 8.69 -21.15
N VAL A 23 -25.39 9.77 -20.48
CA VAL A 23 -25.46 9.86 -19.01
C VAL A 23 -26.71 9.15 -18.46
N ALA A 24 -27.79 9.06 -19.24
CA ALA A 24 -28.98 8.26 -18.92
C ALA A 24 -28.79 6.76 -19.25
N ASP A 25 -28.07 6.44 -20.34
CA ASP A 25 -27.69 5.07 -20.71
C ASP A 25 -26.81 4.45 -19.59
N ILE A 26 -25.88 5.23 -19.00
CA ILE A 26 -25.08 4.84 -17.83
C ILE A 26 -25.59 5.57 -16.57
N SER A 27 -26.86 5.28 -16.23
CA SER A 27 -27.63 5.93 -15.15
C SER A 27 -27.35 5.40 -13.75
N ASN A 28 -26.73 4.23 -13.60
CA ASN A 28 -26.41 3.66 -12.29
C ASN A 28 -25.35 4.51 -11.55
N LEU A 29 -24.34 5.00 -12.28
CA LEU A 29 -23.28 5.86 -11.75
C LEU A 29 -23.72 7.32 -11.63
N GLN A 30 -24.56 7.63 -10.64
CA GLN A 30 -24.85 9.02 -10.24
C GLN A 30 -24.50 9.23 -8.76
N PRO A 31 -24.06 10.46 -8.37
CA PRO A 31 -23.79 10.75 -6.96
C PRO A 31 -25.08 10.67 -6.13
N ARG A 32 -25.14 9.71 -5.20
CA ARG A 32 -26.25 9.58 -4.25
C ARG A 32 -26.02 10.51 -3.06
N HIS A 33 -27.06 11.18 -2.61
CA HIS A 33 -27.01 12.10 -1.46
C HIS A 33 -27.08 11.32 -0.14
N HIS A 34 -26.22 11.68 0.81
CA HIS A 34 -26.12 11.07 2.14
C HIS A 34 -26.11 12.11 3.26
N ILE A 35 -26.62 11.71 4.42
CA ILE A 35 -26.58 12.48 5.67
C ILE A 35 -25.97 11.56 6.74
N SER A 36 -24.83 11.95 7.32
CA SER A 36 -24.09 11.15 8.29
C SER A 36 -24.75 11.06 9.67
N ALA A 37 -24.23 10.20 10.55
CA ALA A 37 -24.53 10.18 11.98
C ALA A 37 -24.45 11.54 12.72
N LEU A 38 -23.72 12.54 12.18
CA LEU A 38 -23.56 13.87 12.77
C LEU A 38 -24.36 14.97 12.06
N GLY A 39 -25.17 14.60 11.06
CA GLY A 39 -25.93 15.55 10.22
C GLY A 39 -25.12 16.20 9.11
N ASN A 40 -23.91 15.69 8.80
CA ASN A 40 -23.12 16.21 7.69
C ASN A 40 -23.65 15.66 6.35
N HIS A 41 -23.95 16.58 5.42
CA HIS A 41 -24.38 16.25 4.07
C HIS A 41 -23.18 15.99 3.14
N PHE A 42 -23.28 14.96 2.30
CA PHE A 42 -22.28 14.65 1.27
C PHE A 42 -22.90 13.83 0.12
N TYR A 43 -22.12 13.66 -0.96
CA TYR A 43 -22.53 12.88 -2.14
C TYR A 43 -21.50 11.79 -2.44
N MET A 44 -21.99 10.59 -2.78
CA MET A 44 -21.16 9.42 -3.07
C MET A 44 -21.48 8.81 -4.43
N ASN A 45 -20.46 8.65 -5.26
CA ASN A 45 -20.43 7.66 -6.34
C ASN A 45 -20.17 6.30 -5.68
N HIS A 46 -21.20 5.46 -5.62
CA HIS A 46 -21.12 4.22 -4.85
C HIS A 46 -20.12 3.21 -5.43
N PRO A 47 -19.29 2.55 -4.61
CA PRO A 47 -18.32 1.59 -5.10
C PRO A 47 -18.94 0.39 -5.83
N ILE A 48 -20.18 -0.04 -5.53
CA ILE A 48 -20.85 -1.08 -6.33
C ILE A 48 -21.01 -0.67 -7.80
N ASP A 49 -21.48 0.55 -8.08
CA ASP A 49 -21.67 1.05 -9.45
C ASP A 49 -20.34 1.20 -10.19
N LEU A 50 -19.28 1.58 -9.46
CA LEU A 50 -17.91 1.71 -9.96
C LEU A 50 -17.29 0.34 -10.28
N ILE A 51 -17.61 -0.71 -9.51
CA ILE A 51 -17.13 -2.08 -9.74
C ILE A 51 -17.98 -2.83 -10.78
N SER A 52 -19.28 -2.56 -10.91
CA SER A 52 -20.08 -3.06 -12.04
C SER A 52 -19.52 -2.60 -13.39
N LEU A 53 -18.93 -1.40 -13.45
CA LEU A 53 -18.20 -0.94 -14.64
C LEU A 53 -16.88 -1.70 -14.87
N ASP A 54 -16.17 -2.15 -13.84
CA ASP A 54 -14.97 -2.98 -14.00
C ASP A 54 -15.30 -4.35 -14.64
N TRP A 55 -16.39 -4.99 -14.22
CA TRP A 55 -16.90 -6.25 -14.81
C TRP A 55 -17.29 -6.09 -16.28
N ALA A 56 -17.96 -4.99 -16.62
CA ALA A 56 -18.42 -4.72 -17.98
C ALA A 56 -17.33 -4.14 -18.90
N ASN A 57 -16.08 -4.01 -18.45
CA ASN A 57 -15.00 -3.34 -19.18
C ASN A 57 -13.85 -4.30 -19.54
N PRO A 58 -13.65 -4.65 -20.83
CA PRO A 58 -12.69 -5.69 -21.22
C PRO A 58 -11.24 -5.33 -20.83
N PHE A 59 -10.90 -4.04 -20.80
CA PHE A 59 -9.58 -3.52 -20.39
C PHE A 59 -9.28 -3.66 -18.89
N VAL A 60 -10.30 -4.01 -18.08
CA VAL A 60 -10.19 -4.24 -16.63
C VAL A 60 -10.51 -5.70 -16.31
N ARG A 61 -11.62 -6.21 -16.83
CA ARG A 61 -12.14 -7.57 -16.60
C ARG A 61 -11.14 -8.67 -16.93
N GLU A 62 -10.28 -8.48 -17.93
CA GLU A 62 -9.23 -9.44 -18.29
C GLU A 62 -8.21 -9.68 -17.15
N PHE A 63 -8.08 -8.74 -16.21
CA PHE A 63 -7.17 -8.81 -15.06
C PHE A 63 -7.86 -9.12 -13.73
N ILE A 64 -9.19 -9.31 -13.68
CA ILE A 64 -9.91 -9.60 -12.43
C ILE A 64 -9.68 -11.06 -12.04
N GLN A 65 -8.82 -11.27 -11.04
CA GLN A 65 -8.52 -12.57 -10.44
C GLN A 65 -9.54 -12.89 -9.33
N ILE A 66 -10.45 -13.83 -9.59
CA ILE A 66 -11.61 -14.11 -8.72
C ILE A 66 -11.22 -14.99 -7.52
N TYR A 67 -10.45 -16.05 -7.77
CA TYR A 67 -10.10 -17.07 -6.77
C TYR A 67 -8.72 -16.78 -6.14
N PRO A 68 -8.50 -17.14 -4.86
CA PRO A 68 -7.16 -17.09 -4.27
C PRO A 68 -6.18 -18.02 -5.00
N GLU A 69 -4.90 -17.68 -5.01
CA GLU A 69 -3.85 -18.42 -5.72
C GLU A 69 -2.87 -19.02 -4.71
N ILE A 70 -2.68 -20.34 -4.77
CA ILE A 70 -1.72 -21.06 -3.94
C ILE A 70 -0.40 -21.16 -4.72
N THR A 71 0.61 -20.43 -4.25
CA THR A 71 1.92 -20.24 -4.89
C THR A 71 2.99 -20.00 -3.83
N GLU A 72 4.24 -20.35 -4.11
CA GLU A 72 5.40 -20.01 -3.27
C GLU A 72 5.80 -18.53 -3.44
N ASN A 73 5.65 -17.99 -4.66
CA ASN A 73 5.96 -16.61 -4.99
C ASN A 73 4.77 -15.69 -4.68
N VAL A 74 4.87 -14.89 -3.62
CA VAL A 74 3.85 -13.92 -3.20
C VAL A 74 4.20 -12.52 -3.72
N SER A 75 3.41 -12.02 -4.66
CA SER A 75 3.49 -10.68 -5.25
C SER A 75 2.15 -9.92 -5.25
N GLU A 76 1.02 -10.60 -5.02
CA GLU A 76 -0.34 -10.06 -5.14
C GLU A 76 -1.23 -10.45 -3.93
N SER A 77 -2.21 -9.63 -3.56
CA SER A 77 -2.99 -9.83 -2.31
C SER A 77 -3.87 -11.09 -2.27
N TRP A 78 -4.15 -11.72 -3.41
CA TRP A 78 -4.86 -13.00 -3.48
C TRP A 78 -3.96 -14.24 -3.27
N GLN A 79 -2.66 -14.02 -3.12
CA GLN A 79 -1.65 -15.05 -2.80
C GLN A 79 -1.31 -15.06 -1.28
N ALA A 80 -1.75 -14.05 -0.53
CA ALA A 80 -1.42 -13.85 0.88
C ALA A 80 -2.47 -14.45 1.85
N ASP A 81 -2.06 -14.71 3.11
CA ASP A 81 -2.81 -15.51 4.08
C ASP A 81 -4.24 -15.02 4.35
N LYS A 82 -4.53 -13.72 4.19
CA LYS A 82 -5.90 -13.24 4.34
C LYS A 82 -6.84 -13.88 3.32
N PHE A 83 -6.45 -13.93 2.05
CA PHE A 83 -7.26 -14.52 0.98
C PHE A 83 -7.05 -16.05 0.90
N THR A 84 -5.84 -16.55 1.16
CA THR A 84 -5.53 -17.98 1.07
C THR A 84 -5.81 -18.78 2.35
N LYS A 85 -6.12 -18.16 3.50
CA LYS A 85 -6.36 -18.88 4.77
C LYS A 85 -7.44 -18.28 5.69
N GLU A 86 -7.54 -16.96 5.86
CA GLU A 86 -8.50 -16.35 6.82
C GLU A 86 -9.94 -16.24 6.31
N ILE A 87 -10.10 -16.06 5.00
CA ILE A 87 -11.38 -15.73 4.38
C ILE A 87 -12.32 -16.95 4.35
N ASN A 88 -13.59 -16.74 4.71
CA ASN A 88 -14.65 -17.75 4.57
C ASN A 88 -14.87 -18.06 3.08
N ASP A 89 -14.78 -19.35 2.73
CA ASP A 89 -14.81 -19.82 1.35
C ASP A 89 -16.20 -19.73 0.69
N GLN A 90 -17.27 -19.58 1.49
CA GLN A 90 -18.60 -19.18 1.00
C GLN A 90 -18.60 -17.82 0.28
N LEU A 91 -17.59 -16.98 0.52
CA LEU A 91 -17.42 -15.70 -0.20
C LEU A 91 -16.89 -15.89 -1.63
N THR A 92 -16.47 -17.09 -2.02
CA THR A 92 -16.29 -17.48 -3.42
C THR A 92 -17.24 -18.64 -3.70
N PRO A 93 -18.54 -18.38 -3.91
CA PRO A 93 -19.55 -19.41 -3.72
C PRO A 93 -19.56 -20.48 -4.81
N MET A 94 -19.07 -20.20 -6.03
CA MET A 94 -19.20 -21.10 -7.17
C MET A 94 -18.07 -21.03 -8.22
N TRP A 95 -18.01 -22.08 -9.03
CA TRP A 95 -17.23 -22.23 -10.26
C TRP A 95 -18.10 -22.89 -11.35
N ALA A 96 -17.70 -22.75 -12.62
CA ALA A 96 -18.31 -23.44 -13.76
C ALA A 96 -17.25 -23.65 -14.87
N ASP A 97 -17.45 -24.65 -15.74
CA ASP A 97 -16.59 -24.80 -16.92
C ASP A 97 -17.00 -23.77 -17.98
N TRP A 98 -16.33 -22.61 -17.96
CA TRP A 98 -16.56 -21.49 -18.89
C TRP A 98 -16.26 -21.81 -20.37
N LYS A 99 -15.78 -23.01 -20.70
CA LYS A 99 -15.48 -23.45 -22.08
C LYS A 99 -16.48 -24.50 -22.58
N LEU A 100 -16.88 -25.44 -21.72
CA LEU A 100 -17.66 -26.62 -22.11
C LEU A 100 -19.09 -26.64 -21.52
N ALA A 101 -19.31 -26.03 -20.36
CA ALA A 101 -20.57 -26.13 -19.62
C ALA A 101 -20.81 -24.92 -18.69
N SER A 102 -20.78 -23.69 -19.24
CA SER A 102 -20.89 -22.46 -18.45
C SER A 102 -22.14 -22.42 -17.57
N TYR A 103 -23.27 -22.91 -18.08
CA TYR A 103 -24.55 -23.04 -17.36
C TYR A 103 -24.52 -24.02 -16.17
N LYS A 104 -23.48 -24.87 -16.03
CA LYS A 104 -23.36 -25.86 -14.95
C LYS A 104 -22.55 -25.29 -13.79
N HIS A 105 -23.20 -24.46 -12.97
CA HIS A 105 -22.56 -23.91 -11.77
C HIS A 105 -22.43 -24.97 -10.68
N PHE A 106 -21.21 -25.20 -10.20
CA PHE A 106 -20.89 -25.96 -8.98
C PHE A 106 -20.73 -24.97 -7.82
N TYR A 107 -21.38 -25.22 -6.68
CA TYR A 107 -21.25 -24.37 -5.50
C TYR A 107 -20.45 -25.07 -4.39
N VAL A 108 -19.85 -24.28 -3.50
CA VAL A 108 -19.27 -24.80 -2.26
C VAL A 108 -20.38 -25.33 -1.34
N ASN A 109 -20.04 -26.32 -0.51
CA ASN A 109 -20.94 -27.00 0.42
C ASN A 109 -22.15 -27.69 -0.24
N GLU A 110 -21.99 -28.17 -1.49
CA GLU A 110 -22.98 -28.97 -2.22
C GLU A 110 -22.38 -30.29 -2.71
N VAL A 111 -23.13 -31.40 -2.70
CA VAL A 111 -22.61 -32.67 -3.28
C VAL A 111 -22.36 -32.50 -4.78
N ALA A 112 -21.17 -32.92 -5.24
CA ALA A 112 -20.81 -33.06 -6.65
C ALA A 112 -20.21 -34.44 -6.92
N GLN A 113 -20.18 -34.85 -8.19
CA GLN A 113 -19.57 -36.11 -8.63
C GLN A 113 -18.47 -35.85 -9.67
N LEU A 114 -17.37 -36.59 -9.54
CA LEU A 114 -16.20 -36.53 -10.43
C LEU A 114 -16.41 -37.33 -11.72
N GLN A 115 -15.52 -37.15 -12.69
CA GLN A 115 -15.54 -37.89 -13.96
C GLN A 115 -15.50 -39.42 -13.77
N ASP A 116 -14.73 -39.89 -12.78
CA ASP A 116 -14.59 -41.30 -12.39
C ASP A 116 -15.74 -41.87 -11.54
N GLY A 117 -16.75 -41.05 -11.20
CA GLY A 117 -17.90 -41.45 -10.42
C GLY A 117 -17.76 -41.31 -8.90
N ARG A 118 -16.60 -40.93 -8.36
CA ARG A 118 -16.45 -40.60 -6.93
C ARG A 118 -17.27 -39.34 -6.57
N PHE A 119 -17.77 -39.28 -5.35
CA PHE A 119 -18.51 -38.14 -4.83
C PHE A 119 -17.65 -37.27 -3.91
N VAL A 120 -17.88 -35.96 -3.97
CA VAL A 120 -17.11 -34.95 -3.24
C VAL A 120 -18.01 -33.83 -2.70
N LEU A 121 -17.53 -33.17 -1.66
CA LEU A 121 -18.04 -31.89 -1.18
C LEU A 121 -16.99 -30.80 -1.47
N PRO A 122 -17.20 -29.93 -2.48
CA PRO A 122 -16.39 -28.74 -2.70
C PRO A 122 -16.44 -27.81 -1.49
N LEU A 123 -15.29 -27.47 -0.93
CA LEU A 123 -15.17 -26.49 0.14
C LEU A 123 -14.71 -25.13 -0.41
N ARG A 124 -13.79 -25.13 -1.38
CA ARG A 124 -13.11 -23.92 -1.85
C ARG A 124 -12.64 -24.03 -3.30
N TRP A 125 -12.78 -22.94 -4.06
CA TRP A 125 -12.19 -22.76 -5.39
C TRP A 125 -10.89 -21.96 -5.30
N ILE A 126 -9.83 -22.43 -5.96
CA ILE A 126 -8.49 -21.81 -5.96
C ILE A 126 -7.86 -21.84 -7.35
N ILE A 127 -6.80 -21.05 -7.53
CA ILE A 127 -5.79 -21.32 -8.56
C ILE A 127 -4.61 -22.06 -7.91
N PHE A 128 -4.14 -23.11 -8.56
CA PHE A 128 -2.91 -23.82 -8.20
C PHE A 128 -2.14 -24.17 -9.47
N ASN A 129 -0.83 -23.94 -9.51
CA ASN A 129 0.00 -24.11 -10.71
C ASN A 129 -0.53 -23.38 -11.97
N LYS A 130 -1.25 -22.26 -11.79
CA LYS A 130 -1.94 -21.47 -12.83
C LYS A 130 -3.20 -22.13 -13.43
N GLU A 131 -3.70 -23.20 -12.83
CA GLU A 131 -4.91 -23.91 -13.24
C GLU A 131 -5.99 -23.87 -12.16
N GLU A 132 -7.25 -23.86 -12.58
CA GLU A 132 -8.41 -23.83 -11.67
C GLU A 132 -8.56 -25.17 -10.96
N HIS A 133 -8.46 -25.14 -9.63
CA HIS A 133 -8.52 -26.30 -8.74
C HIS A 133 -9.57 -26.09 -7.65
N VAL A 134 -10.03 -27.20 -7.07
CA VAL A 134 -11.00 -27.23 -5.98
C VAL A 134 -10.45 -28.05 -4.81
N GLU A 135 -10.63 -27.54 -3.60
CA GLU A 135 -10.32 -28.24 -2.36
C GLU A 135 -11.60 -28.87 -1.83
N VAL A 136 -11.57 -30.19 -1.59
CA VAL A 136 -12.74 -31.06 -1.40
C VAL A 136 -12.59 -32.00 -0.21
N LEU A 137 -13.72 -32.49 0.30
CA LEU A 137 -13.79 -33.72 1.10
C LEU A 137 -14.37 -34.85 0.25
N PHE A 138 -13.85 -36.07 0.37
CA PHE A 138 -14.42 -37.24 -0.31
C PHE A 138 -15.62 -37.82 0.46
N LEU A 139 -16.66 -38.16 -0.29
CA LEU A 139 -17.93 -38.67 0.25
C LEU A 139 -18.14 -40.14 -0.09
N SER A 140 -18.77 -40.86 0.82
CA SER A 140 -19.33 -42.20 0.60
C SER A 140 -20.83 -42.18 0.86
N GLN A 141 -21.57 -43.17 0.33
CA GLN A 141 -22.96 -43.41 0.71
C GLN A 141 -23.00 -44.42 1.86
N ASN A 142 -23.88 -44.18 2.84
CA ASN A 142 -24.16 -45.15 3.89
C ASN A 142 -25.27 -46.14 3.47
N GLU A 143 -25.57 -47.11 4.34
CA GLU A 143 -26.62 -48.12 4.14
C GLU A 143 -28.04 -47.54 3.92
N LEU A 144 -28.25 -46.27 4.26
CA LEU A 144 -29.50 -45.53 4.07
C LEU A 144 -29.47 -44.62 2.82
N ALA A 145 -28.46 -44.81 1.94
CA ALA A 145 -28.16 -43.99 0.77
C ALA A 145 -27.94 -42.48 1.05
N GLU A 146 -27.62 -42.11 2.29
CA GLU A 146 -27.21 -40.76 2.64
C GLU A 146 -25.72 -40.56 2.34
N PHE A 147 -25.36 -39.41 1.79
CA PHE A 147 -23.96 -39.02 1.61
C PHE A 147 -23.36 -38.59 2.94
N ILE A 148 -22.21 -39.19 3.29
CA ILE A 148 -21.42 -38.90 4.49
C ILE A 148 -19.98 -38.60 4.10
N VAL A 149 -19.27 -37.80 4.91
CA VAL A 149 -17.82 -37.59 4.75
C VAL A 149 -17.09 -38.90 5.08
N ASN A 150 -16.32 -39.39 4.12
CA ASN A 150 -15.56 -40.64 4.22
C ASN A 150 -14.13 -40.39 4.75
N ASP A 151 -13.50 -39.35 4.23
CA ASP A 151 -12.17 -38.87 4.62
C ASP A 151 -12.32 -37.39 5.07
N PRO A 152 -11.99 -37.03 6.32
CA PRO A 152 -12.01 -35.64 6.79
C PRO A 152 -10.78 -34.84 6.33
N GLU A 153 -9.78 -35.48 5.70
CA GLU A 153 -8.63 -34.78 5.12
C GLU A 153 -9.03 -34.07 3.81
N MET A 154 -8.76 -32.77 3.75
CA MET A 154 -9.01 -31.95 2.57
C MET A 154 -8.06 -32.34 1.43
N LYS A 155 -8.61 -32.77 0.29
CA LYS A 155 -7.84 -33.10 -0.92
C LYS A 155 -8.01 -32.00 -1.96
N ARG A 156 -7.00 -31.79 -2.81
CA ARG A 156 -7.03 -30.83 -3.93
C ARG A 156 -7.11 -31.59 -5.25
N ILE A 157 -8.04 -31.20 -6.12
CA ILE A 157 -8.23 -31.78 -7.46
C ILE A 157 -8.43 -30.67 -8.51
N PRO A 158 -8.12 -30.90 -9.80
CA PRO A 158 -8.47 -29.98 -10.88
C PRO A 158 -10.00 -29.77 -10.97
N CYS A 159 -10.46 -28.56 -11.27
CA CYS A 159 -11.89 -28.30 -11.47
C CYS A 159 -12.46 -29.06 -12.69
N THR A 160 -11.61 -29.39 -13.66
CA THR A 160 -11.97 -30.20 -14.85
C THR A 160 -12.45 -31.61 -14.50
N ASP A 161 -12.11 -32.13 -13.31
CA ASP A 161 -12.50 -33.47 -12.88
C ASP A 161 -13.97 -33.52 -12.43
N LEU A 162 -14.65 -32.37 -12.29
CA LEU A 162 -16.06 -32.29 -11.92
C LEU A 162 -17.00 -32.60 -13.10
N LYS A 163 -17.93 -33.53 -12.92
CA LYS A 163 -18.86 -34.01 -13.96
C LYS A 163 -20.30 -33.58 -13.73
N TYR A 164 -20.81 -33.78 -12.51
CA TYR A 164 -22.20 -33.50 -12.14
C TYR A 164 -22.28 -32.63 -10.88
N ASN A 165 -23.04 -31.54 -10.96
CA ASN A 165 -23.32 -30.67 -9.81
C ASN A 165 -24.51 -31.19 -8.99
N TYR A 166 -24.82 -30.52 -7.88
CA TYR A 166 -25.95 -30.89 -7.03
C TYR A 166 -27.31 -30.96 -7.74
N LEU A 167 -27.55 -30.12 -8.77
CA LEU A 167 -28.81 -30.15 -9.52
C LEU A 167 -28.87 -31.38 -10.45
N ASP A 168 -27.79 -31.66 -11.18
CA ASP A 168 -27.65 -32.89 -11.98
C ASP A 168 -27.84 -34.14 -11.11
N LEU A 169 -27.28 -34.12 -9.90
CA LEU A 169 -27.38 -35.21 -8.94
C LEU A 169 -28.75 -35.29 -8.25
N LYS A 170 -29.45 -34.18 -8.04
CA LYS A 170 -30.81 -34.20 -7.49
C LYS A 170 -31.84 -34.70 -8.52
N THR A 171 -31.55 -34.56 -9.81
CA THR A 171 -32.31 -35.23 -10.88
C THR A 171 -32.04 -36.75 -10.93
N GLN A 172 -30.78 -37.18 -10.72
CA GLN A 172 -30.43 -38.61 -10.68
C GLN A 172 -30.87 -39.31 -9.38
N PHE A 173 -30.86 -38.58 -8.26
CA PHE A 173 -31.16 -39.06 -6.92
C PHE A 173 -32.16 -38.10 -6.23
N PRO A 174 -33.48 -38.21 -6.49
CA PRO A 174 -34.48 -37.30 -5.93
C PRO A 174 -34.44 -37.21 -4.40
N ASP A 175 -34.21 -38.34 -3.72
CA ASP A 175 -34.10 -38.43 -2.26
C ASP A 175 -32.70 -38.16 -1.69
N LEU A 176 -31.77 -37.58 -2.48
CA LEU A 176 -30.42 -37.23 -2.03
C LEU A 176 -30.46 -36.46 -0.71
N LYS A 177 -29.84 -37.07 0.32
CA LYS A 177 -29.62 -36.54 1.67
C LYS A 177 -28.12 -36.49 1.93
N PHE A 178 -27.68 -35.48 2.67
CA PHE A 178 -26.32 -35.38 3.19
C PHE A 178 -26.38 -35.35 4.72
N ARG A 179 -25.53 -36.13 5.38
CA ARG A 179 -25.42 -36.14 6.85
C ARG A 179 -23.99 -35.80 7.27
N SER A 180 -23.80 -34.54 7.68
CA SER A 180 -22.66 -34.20 8.51
C SER A 180 -22.79 -34.94 9.85
N LYS A 181 -21.89 -35.89 10.14
CA LYS A 181 -21.62 -36.26 11.53
C LYS A 181 -21.00 -35.04 12.22
N SER A 182 -21.18 -34.92 13.53
CA SER A 182 -20.49 -33.93 14.37
C SER A 182 -19.00 -34.24 14.45
N LEU A 183 -18.30 -34.00 13.35
CA LEU A 183 -16.85 -34.08 13.22
C LEU A 183 -16.25 -32.88 13.94
N ASN A 184 -15.16 -33.09 14.67
CA ASN A 184 -14.29 -32.02 15.15
C ASN A 184 -13.44 -31.45 13.98
N LEU A 185 -14.09 -31.13 12.86
CA LEU A 185 -13.51 -30.32 11.80
C LEU A 185 -13.21 -28.93 12.35
N ARG A 186 -12.25 -28.24 11.74
CA ARG A 186 -11.87 -26.85 12.07
C ARG A 186 -12.96 -25.82 11.76
N TYR A 187 -14.09 -26.28 11.22
CA TYR A 187 -15.22 -25.50 10.75
C TYR A 187 -16.51 -26.20 11.20
N ASP A 188 -17.38 -25.49 11.91
CA ASP A 188 -18.71 -25.98 12.30
C ASP A 188 -19.68 -25.78 11.13
N ILE A 189 -19.50 -26.58 10.07
CA ILE A 189 -20.14 -26.32 8.77
C ILE A 189 -21.63 -26.65 8.82
N GLN A 190 -22.47 -25.63 8.95
CA GLN A 190 -23.90 -25.70 8.62
C GLN A 190 -24.08 -25.82 7.09
N VAL A 191 -23.97 -27.06 6.59
CA VAL A 191 -24.11 -27.40 5.18
C VAL A 191 -25.59 -27.28 4.76
N MET A 192 -25.94 -26.17 4.11
CA MET A 192 -27.25 -25.96 3.46
C MET A 192 -27.18 -26.32 1.98
N MET A 193 -27.97 -27.32 1.56
CA MET A 193 -28.13 -27.72 0.15
C MET A 193 -29.59 -27.56 -0.30
N PRO A 194 -29.88 -26.90 -1.43
CA PRO A 194 -28.96 -26.13 -2.27
C PRO A 194 -28.37 -24.92 -1.53
N HIS A 195 -27.19 -24.47 -1.97
CA HIS A 195 -26.50 -23.31 -1.41
C HIS A 195 -27.37 -22.05 -1.53
N PRO A 196 -27.58 -21.24 -0.45
CA PRO A 196 -28.57 -20.16 -0.44
C PRO A 196 -28.44 -19.16 -1.60
N VAL A 197 -27.20 -18.87 -2.02
CA VAL A 197 -26.91 -17.95 -3.14
C VAL A 197 -27.52 -18.42 -4.46
N ARG A 198 -27.75 -19.73 -4.70
CA ARG A 198 -28.43 -20.20 -5.93
C ARG A 198 -29.80 -19.54 -6.15
N LYS A 199 -30.56 -19.29 -5.07
CA LYS A 199 -31.87 -18.64 -5.11
C LYS A 199 -31.78 -17.15 -5.49
N ILE A 200 -30.69 -16.49 -5.09
CA ILE A 200 -30.42 -15.06 -5.38
C ILE A 200 -29.87 -14.90 -6.79
N ALA A 201 -28.99 -15.82 -7.19
CA ALA A 201 -28.40 -15.90 -8.52
C ALA A 201 -29.45 -16.16 -9.61
N ASN A 202 -30.44 -17.03 -9.31
CA ASN A 202 -31.49 -17.43 -10.26
C ASN A 202 -30.93 -17.91 -11.61
N GLY A 203 -29.91 -18.78 -11.55
CA GLY A 203 -29.22 -19.31 -12.73
C GLY A 203 -28.05 -18.48 -13.24
N ARG A 204 -27.82 -17.25 -12.75
CA ARG A 204 -26.67 -16.41 -13.12
C ARG A 204 -25.36 -16.82 -12.40
N PRO A 205 -24.17 -16.47 -12.93
CA PRO A 205 -22.92 -16.57 -12.18
C PRO A 205 -22.93 -15.72 -10.91
N ALA A 206 -22.26 -16.17 -9.85
CA ALA A 206 -22.15 -15.48 -8.58
C ALA A 206 -20.68 -15.38 -8.12
N PHE A 207 -20.15 -14.16 -8.07
CA PHE A 207 -18.74 -13.87 -7.74
C PHE A 207 -18.61 -12.87 -6.58
N SER A 208 -17.39 -12.69 -6.05
CA SER A 208 -17.14 -11.63 -5.07
C SER A 208 -15.87 -10.84 -5.39
N ILE A 209 -15.97 -9.52 -5.24
CA ILE A 209 -14.86 -8.59 -5.39
C ILE A 209 -14.40 -8.10 -4.02
N ARG A 210 -13.11 -7.82 -3.94
CA ARG A 210 -12.43 -7.26 -2.79
C ARG A 210 -12.01 -5.84 -3.11
N ILE A 211 -12.30 -4.91 -2.21
CA ILE A 211 -11.88 -3.52 -2.35
C ILE A 211 -10.98 -3.10 -1.20
N MET A 212 -10.18 -2.07 -1.46
CA MET A 212 -9.32 -1.38 -0.51
C MET A 212 -9.76 0.08 -0.43
N PRO A 213 -10.66 0.45 0.52
CA PRO A 213 -11.02 1.83 0.77
C PRO A 213 -9.86 2.61 1.42
N TRP A 214 -9.62 3.84 0.96
CA TRP A 214 -8.64 4.77 1.53
C TRP A 214 -9.29 6.15 1.70
N ALA A 215 -8.89 6.88 2.74
CA ALA A 215 -9.42 8.22 3.03
C ALA A 215 -8.31 9.18 3.49
N ASP A 216 -8.38 10.44 3.08
CA ASP A 216 -7.27 11.41 3.20
C ASP A 216 -7.72 12.88 3.35
N ASP A 217 -6.86 13.70 3.98
CA ASP A 217 -7.08 15.15 4.18
C ASP A 217 -6.49 15.97 3.02
N VAL A 218 -7.35 16.33 2.07
CA VAL A 218 -6.96 16.92 0.79
C VAL A 218 -7.38 18.38 0.75
N SER A 219 -6.48 19.29 0.36
CA SER A 219 -6.92 20.64 0.06
C SER A 219 -7.51 20.71 -1.35
N GLY A 220 -8.69 21.33 -1.50
CA GLY A 220 -9.28 21.63 -2.80
C GLY A 220 -8.49 22.70 -3.58
N ASN A 221 -7.64 23.47 -2.88
CA ASN A 221 -6.84 24.55 -3.46
C ASN A 221 -5.52 24.05 -4.08
N ARG A 222 -4.87 24.92 -4.87
CA ARG A 222 -3.47 24.73 -5.30
C ARG A 222 -2.46 24.90 -4.14
N SER A 223 -2.82 25.64 -3.09
CA SER A 223 -2.10 25.74 -1.82
C SER A 223 -2.69 24.76 -0.80
N LYS A 224 -1.91 24.37 0.23
CA LYS A 224 -2.37 23.45 1.30
C LYS A 224 -3.24 24.12 2.39
N GLN A 225 -3.99 25.18 2.07
CA GLN A 225 -4.67 26.00 3.08
C GLN A 225 -6.04 26.52 2.63
N TYR A 226 -6.90 26.81 3.62
CA TYR A 226 -8.19 27.50 3.52
C TYR A 226 -9.33 26.83 2.73
N ASN A 227 -9.09 25.67 2.12
CA ASN A 227 -10.14 24.82 1.56
C ASN A 227 -9.76 23.37 1.85
N ALA A 228 -10.39 22.73 2.84
CA ALA A 228 -10.05 21.39 3.32
C ALA A 228 -11.21 20.42 3.05
N HIS A 229 -10.89 19.29 2.44
CA HIS A 229 -11.81 18.21 2.12
C HIS A 229 -11.32 16.91 2.73
N MET A 230 -12.26 16.07 3.12
CA MET A 230 -12.04 14.66 3.43
C MET A 230 -12.52 13.84 2.24
N ASN A 231 -11.61 13.13 1.58
CA ASN A 231 -11.91 12.34 0.39
C ASN A 231 -11.94 10.84 0.71
N VAL A 232 -12.77 10.07 0.00
CA VAL A 232 -12.82 8.61 0.05
C VAL A 232 -12.66 8.01 -1.35
N TYR A 233 -11.76 7.04 -1.45
CA TYR A 233 -11.37 6.34 -2.67
C TYR A 233 -11.42 4.83 -2.46
N VAL A 234 -11.52 4.06 -3.53
CA VAL A 234 -11.34 2.60 -3.49
C VAL A 234 -10.42 2.11 -4.62
N ALA A 235 -9.73 1.02 -4.35
CA ALA A 235 -9.02 0.20 -5.35
C ALA A 235 -9.60 -1.23 -5.37
N ASN A 236 -9.69 -1.84 -6.55
CA ASN A 236 -10.18 -3.21 -6.76
C ASN A 236 -9.03 -4.22 -6.55
N VAL A 237 -9.02 -4.91 -5.41
CA VAL A 237 -7.91 -5.76 -4.94
C VAL A 237 -7.78 -7.06 -5.75
N ASN A 238 -8.79 -7.41 -6.56
CA ASN A 238 -8.70 -8.49 -7.53
C ASN A 238 -7.91 -8.10 -8.81
N LEU A 239 -7.32 -6.90 -8.87
CA LEU A 239 -6.46 -6.46 -9.97
C LEU A 239 -4.98 -6.47 -9.58
N PRO A 240 -4.05 -6.85 -10.48
CA PRO A 240 -2.61 -6.85 -10.22
C PRO A 240 -2.07 -5.52 -9.71
N HIS A 241 -1.10 -5.55 -8.80
CA HIS A 241 -0.45 -4.38 -8.22
C HIS A 241 0.09 -3.43 -9.28
N ARG A 242 0.63 -3.95 -10.40
CA ARG A 242 1.09 -3.12 -11.53
C ARG A 242 -0.01 -2.30 -12.21
N LYS A 243 -1.28 -2.67 -12.02
CA LYS A 243 -2.47 -1.92 -12.46
C LYS A 243 -2.91 -0.96 -11.36
N LEU A 244 -2.96 -1.42 -10.11
CA LEU A 244 -3.32 -0.59 -8.96
C LEU A 244 -2.32 0.56 -8.70
N SER A 245 -1.06 0.43 -9.13
CA SER A 245 -0.05 1.49 -9.12
C SER A 245 -0.26 2.58 -10.21
N GLN A 246 -1.48 2.73 -10.75
CA GLN A 246 -1.82 3.66 -11.84
C GLN A 246 -3.14 4.39 -11.56
N GLU A 247 -3.18 5.71 -11.77
CA GLU A 247 -4.32 6.57 -11.39
C GLU A 247 -5.62 6.23 -12.15
N TYR A 248 -5.52 5.46 -13.25
CA TYR A 248 -6.66 4.94 -13.99
C TYR A 248 -7.55 3.98 -13.16
N PHE A 249 -6.93 3.17 -12.30
CA PHE A 249 -7.60 2.08 -11.56
C PHE A 249 -8.03 2.47 -10.15
N VAL A 250 -7.63 3.65 -9.66
CA VAL A 250 -8.24 4.28 -8.49
C VAL A 250 -9.62 4.80 -8.87
N ARG A 251 -10.64 4.38 -8.11
CA ARG A 251 -12.02 4.85 -8.22
C ARG A 251 -12.29 5.87 -7.11
N PHE A 252 -12.86 7.02 -7.46
CA PHE A 252 -13.29 8.03 -6.48
C PHE A 252 -14.72 7.72 -6.02
N CYS A 253 -14.95 7.68 -4.71
CA CYS A 253 -16.28 7.48 -4.13
C CYS A 253 -16.89 8.80 -3.64
N SER A 254 -16.24 9.50 -2.71
CA SER A 254 -16.84 10.68 -2.06
C SER A 254 -15.83 11.76 -1.67
N THR A 255 -16.36 12.96 -1.44
CA THR A 255 -15.63 14.08 -0.84
C THR A 255 -16.59 14.92 -0.02
N SER A 256 -16.14 15.42 1.14
CA SER A 256 -16.88 16.41 1.92
C SER A 256 -15.94 17.39 2.61
N PRO A 257 -16.25 18.70 2.61
CA PRO A 257 -15.59 19.67 3.48
C PRO A 257 -16.16 19.68 4.92
N HIS A 258 -17.08 18.77 5.26
CA HIS A 258 -17.70 18.67 6.60
C HIS A 258 -17.65 17.26 7.21
N ALA A 259 -18.06 16.22 6.47
CA ALA A 259 -18.06 14.85 6.95
C ALA A 259 -16.64 14.28 7.11
N SER A 260 -16.35 13.65 8.25
CA SER A 260 -15.11 12.91 8.53
C SER A 260 -14.98 11.64 7.67
N SER A 261 -13.89 10.88 7.87
CA SER A 261 -13.67 9.67 7.08
C SER A 261 -14.62 8.55 7.50
N SER A 262 -14.82 8.35 8.81
CA SER A 262 -15.76 7.36 9.33
C SER A 262 -17.21 7.64 8.93
N GLU A 263 -17.63 8.91 8.85
CA GLU A 263 -18.97 9.30 8.38
C GLU A 263 -19.21 9.00 6.90
N GLN A 264 -18.17 9.10 6.06
CA GLN A 264 -18.27 8.72 4.65
C GLN A 264 -18.13 7.20 4.48
N LEU A 265 -17.40 6.52 5.36
CA LEU A 265 -17.30 5.06 5.39
C LEU A 265 -18.58 4.38 5.93
N GLU A 266 -19.39 5.05 6.76
CA GLU A 266 -20.75 4.62 7.16
C GLU A 266 -21.61 4.33 5.91
N ALA A 267 -21.67 5.29 4.98
CA ALA A 267 -22.41 5.16 3.72
C ALA A 267 -21.79 4.15 2.74
N LEU A 268 -20.48 3.89 2.82
CA LEU A 268 -19.79 2.88 2.02
C LEU A 268 -20.03 1.46 2.57
N ALA A 269 -20.18 1.30 3.88
CA ALA A 269 -20.43 0.00 4.51
C ALA A 269 -21.78 -0.63 4.09
N GLU A 270 -22.76 0.19 3.71
CA GLU A 270 -24.03 -0.24 3.10
C GLU A 270 -23.85 -1.02 1.78
N ASP A 271 -22.70 -0.90 1.12
CA ASP A 271 -22.33 -1.67 -0.08
C ASP A 271 -21.49 -2.92 0.23
N LEU A 272 -21.06 -3.11 1.48
CA LEU A 272 -20.22 -4.21 1.95
C LEU A 272 -20.98 -5.26 2.80
N LYS A 273 -22.30 -5.11 2.93
CA LYS A 273 -23.15 -6.04 3.70
C LYS A 273 -23.18 -7.43 3.08
N SER A 274 -23.02 -8.46 3.90
CA SER A 274 -22.84 -9.87 3.48
C SER A 274 -24.11 -10.55 2.97
N ASP A 275 -25.28 -9.93 3.10
CA ASP A 275 -26.55 -10.35 2.49
C ASP A 275 -26.82 -9.67 1.14
N LYS A 276 -26.14 -8.54 0.85
CA LYS A 276 -26.34 -7.74 -0.36
C LYS A 276 -25.59 -8.33 -1.56
N TRP A 277 -26.33 -8.71 -2.59
CA TRP A 277 -25.82 -9.08 -3.91
C TRP A 277 -26.24 -8.01 -4.91
N ASN A 278 -25.33 -7.64 -5.81
CA ASN A 278 -25.49 -6.55 -6.77
C ASN A 278 -25.36 -7.08 -8.20
N GLU A 279 -26.03 -6.47 -9.16
CA GLU A 279 -26.04 -6.94 -10.55
C GLU A 279 -24.95 -6.24 -11.39
N ALA A 280 -24.33 -7.00 -12.30
CA ALA A 280 -23.38 -6.50 -13.29
C ALA A 280 -23.48 -7.32 -14.58
N TYR A 281 -22.85 -6.82 -15.64
CA TYR A 281 -22.65 -7.56 -16.88
C TYR A 281 -21.18 -7.94 -17.00
N ASP A 282 -20.87 -9.23 -17.11
CA ASP A 282 -19.50 -9.69 -17.31
C ASP A 282 -19.19 -9.72 -18.82
N CYS A 283 -18.40 -8.75 -19.28
CA CYS A 283 -18.06 -8.65 -20.70
C CYS A 283 -17.10 -9.74 -21.21
N LYS A 284 -16.55 -10.59 -20.34
CA LYS A 284 -15.77 -11.79 -20.69
C LYS A 284 -16.66 -13.02 -20.85
N LEU A 285 -17.75 -13.11 -20.08
CA LEU A 285 -18.73 -14.21 -20.15
C LEU A 285 -19.91 -13.90 -21.10
N ASN A 286 -20.12 -12.62 -21.43
CA ASN A 286 -21.22 -12.13 -22.26
C ASN A 286 -22.62 -12.36 -21.63
N GLU A 287 -22.70 -12.31 -20.29
CA GLU A 287 -23.93 -12.54 -19.53
C GLU A 287 -24.08 -11.61 -18.31
N GLU A 288 -25.29 -11.55 -17.75
CA GLU A 288 -25.56 -10.86 -16.49
C GLU A 288 -25.17 -11.74 -15.29
N ILE A 289 -24.38 -11.18 -14.39
CA ILE A 289 -23.88 -11.83 -13.18
C ILE A 289 -24.45 -11.16 -11.93
N ILE A 290 -24.38 -11.85 -10.80
CA ILE A 290 -24.45 -11.21 -9.48
C ILE A 290 -23.06 -11.18 -8.84
N PHE A 291 -22.77 -10.12 -8.09
CA PHE A 291 -21.55 -10.04 -7.29
C PHE A 291 -21.76 -9.41 -5.92
N GLN A 292 -20.96 -9.87 -4.96
CA GLN A 292 -20.82 -9.25 -3.63
C GLN A 292 -19.48 -8.50 -3.54
N MET A 293 -19.38 -7.57 -2.59
CA MET A 293 -18.20 -6.73 -2.40
C MET A 293 -17.75 -6.74 -0.93
N HIS A 294 -16.44 -6.84 -0.69
CA HIS A 294 -15.86 -6.91 0.65
C HIS A 294 -14.66 -5.97 0.83
N GLY A 295 -14.53 -5.35 1.99
CA GLY A 295 -13.27 -4.69 2.38
C GLY A 295 -12.18 -5.72 2.66
N HIS A 296 -11.04 -5.65 1.97
CA HIS A 296 -9.89 -6.52 2.23
C HIS A 296 -8.92 -5.90 3.25
N LEU A 297 -8.56 -4.63 3.07
CA LEU A 297 -7.87 -3.84 4.08
C LEU A 297 -8.28 -2.36 4.01
N LEU A 298 -8.00 -1.62 5.08
CA LEU A 298 -8.23 -0.18 5.21
C LEU A 298 -6.86 0.50 5.41
N PRO A 299 -6.07 0.73 4.35
CA PRO A 299 -4.91 1.58 4.46
C PRO A 299 -5.39 3.00 4.76
N ALA A 300 -4.62 3.71 5.56
CA ALA A 300 -4.86 5.10 5.88
C ALA A 300 -3.54 5.67 6.40
N ASP A 301 -3.43 7.00 6.44
CA ASP A 301 -2.31 7.62 7.12
C ASP A 301 -2.56 7.65 8.65
N ASN A 302 -1.86 8.52 9.36
CA ASN A 302 -1.68 8.44 10.80
C ASN A 302 -2.89 8.86 11.68
N PRO A 303 -3.63 9.96 11.40
CA PRO A 303 -4.85 10.32 12.11
C PRO A 303 -6.03 9.46 11.64
N GLN A 304 -6.07 9.12 10.35
CA GLN A 304 -7.13 8.35 9.71
C GLN A 304 -7.19 6.94 10.30
N GLN A 305 -6.06 6.22 10.39
CA GLN A 305 -6.05 4.92 11.09
C GLN A 305 -6.45 5.05 12.58
N ALA A 306 -6.09 6.15 13.25
CA ALA A 306 -6.48 6.37 14.64
C ALA A 306 -7.98 6.69 14.79
N GLU A 307 -8.60 7.34 13.81
CA GLU A 307 -10.05 7.55 13.69
C GLU A 307 -10.77 6.22 13.39
N HIS A 308 -10.22 5.39 12.50
CA HIS A 308 -10.79 4.09 12.11
C HIS A 308 -10.68 3.02 13.21
N THR A 309 -9.63 3.05 14.04
CA THR A 309 -9.47 2.16 15.21
C THR A 309 -9.92 2.81 16.52
N SER A 310 -10.67 3.93 16.46
CA SER A 310 -11.18 4.69 17.63
C SER A 310 -10.12 4.91 18.73
N THR A 311 -8.87 5.20 18.35
CA THR A 311 -7.68 5.16 19.21
C THR A 311 -7.18 6.57 19.57
N ALA A 312 -7.03 6.86 20.86
CA ALA A 312 -6.61 8.16 21.41
C ALA A 312 -5.16 8.57 21.04
N GLY A 313 -4.36 7.65 20.52
CA GLY A 313 -3.01 7.88 20.04
C GLY A 313 -1.98 8.10 21.15
N ALA A 314 -0.85 8.74 20.79
CA ALA A 314 0.42 8.75 21.54
C ALA A 314 0.42 9.39 22.96
N ASN A 315 -0.72 9.81 23.49
CA ASN A 315 -0.88 10.34 24.85
C ASN A 315 -1.67 9.41 25.78
N ALA A 316 -2.26 8.31 25.28
CA ALA A 316 -2.91 7.29 26.09
C ALA A 316 -1.88 6.32 26.70
N ASN A 317 -2.29 5.55 27.72
CA ASN A 317 -1.46 4.47 28.25
C ASN A 317 -1.26 3.38 27.19
N LEU A 318 -2.36 2.87 26.62
CA LEU A 318 -2.34 1.86 25.55
C LEU A 318 -2.46 2.61 24.21
N TRP A 319 -1.35 3.16 23.72
CA TRP A 319 -1.36 4.09 22.59
C TRP A 319 -1.34 3.42 21.21
N CYS A 320 -1.20 2.09 21.17
CA CYS A 320 -1.20 1.34 19.92
C CYS A 320 -2.61 1.12 19.38
N ARG A 321 -2.68 0.92 18.05
CA ARG A 321 -3.91 0.75 17.26
C ARG A 321 -4.17 -0.70 16.85
N GLY A 322 -3.13 -1.54 16.76
CA GLY A 322 -3.26 -2.96 16.47
C GLY A 322 -3.50 -3.80 17.72
N ASP A 323 -2.91 -3.40 18.85
CA ASP A 323 -2.89 -4.15 20.10
C ASP A 323 -3.06 -3.24 21.34
N ASP A 324 -2.96 -3.85 22.53
CA ASP A 324 -3.01 -3.19 23.83
C ASP A 324 -1.65 -2.64 24.32
N SER A 325 -0.61 -2.60 23.47
CA SER A 325 0.75 -2.24 23.88
C SER A 325 0.87 -0.82 24.45
N GLY A 326 1.63 -0.71 25.54
CA GLY A 326 1.94 0.55 26.22
C GLY A 326 2.02 0.41 27.74
N GLY A 327 1.09 1.04 28.46
CA GLY A 327 0.99 1.04 29.93
C GLY A 327 1.34 2.38 30.58
N SER A 328 1.44 2.40 31.92
CA SER A 328 1.89 3.60 32.64
C SER A 328 3.35 3.93 32.32
N ASP A 329 3.83 5.12 32.72
CA ASP A 329 5.24 5.46 32.52
C ASP A 329 6.15 4.51 33.34
N GLU A 330 5.72 4.11 34.53
CA GLU A 330 6.46 3.20 35.42
C GLU A 330 6.53 1.78 34.84
N HIS A 331 5.45 1.29 34.23
CA HIS A 331 5.45 -0.01 33.54
C HIS A 331 6.35 0.02 32.30
N ARG A 332 6.25 1.07 31.47
CA ARG A 332 7.14 1.30 30.32
C ARG A 332 8.59 1.64 30.70
N GLU A 333 8.90 1.63 32.00
CA GLU A 333 10.25 1.72 32.58
C GLU A 333 10.65 0.46 33.35
N SER A 334 9.78 -0.55 33.51
CA SER A 334 10.17 -1.88 34.01
C SER A 334 10.94 -2.64 32.92
N ASN A 335 11.65 -3.71 33.32
CA ASN A 335 12.37 -4.56 32.36
C ASN A 335 11.39 -5.22 31.38
N GLU A 336 10.30 -5.77 31.93
CA GLU A 336 9.21 -6.44 31.23
C GLU A 336 8.47 -5.46 30.31
N GLY A 337 8.00 -4.34 30.85
CA GLY A 337 7.18 -3.37 30.12
C GLY A 337 7.97 -2.46 29.18
N TYR A 338 9.30 -2.41 29.27
CA TYR A 338 10.14 -1.83 28.21
C TYR A 338 10.42 -2.85 27.10
N HIS A 339 10.77 -4.09 27.44
CA HIS A 339 11.03 -5.15 26.47
C HIS A 339 9.79 -5.50 25.63
N ALA A 340 8.60 -5.51 26.24
CA ALA A 340 7.33 -5.75 25.54
C ALA A 340 7.02 -4.73 24.43
N LEU A 341 7.64 -3.53 24.41
CA LEU A 341 7.40 -2.54 23.37
C LEU A 341 8.03 -2.89 22.00
N PHE A 342 8.87 -3.93 21.95
CA PHE A 342 9.57 -4.36 20.74
C PHE A 342 8.84 -5.47 19.97
N GLU A 343 7.84 -6.11 20.59
CA GLU A 343 7.02 -7.18 20.03
C GLU A 343 5.54 -6.75 19.99
N PRO A 344 4.66 -7.41 19.21
CA PRO A 344 3.22 -7.17 19.29
C PRO A 344 2.61 -7.67 20.62
N GLY A 345 1.78 -6.86 21.25
CA GLY A 345 0.93 -7.22 22.39
C GLY A 345 -0.35 -7.96 21.98
N ILE A 346 -1.39 -7.90 22.82
CA ILE A 346 -2.66 -8.60 22.58
C ILE A 346 -3.47 -7.82 21.54
N PRO A 347 -3.83 -8.41 20.37
CA PRO A 347 -4.57 -7.71 19.33
C PRO A 347 -5.92 -7.17 19.80
N ARG A 348 -6.23 -5.91 19.44
CA ARG A 348 -7.53 -5.30 19.75
C ARG A 348 -8.63 -5.95 18.92
N THR A 349 -9.77 -6.24 19.54
CA THR A 349 -10.97 -6.67 18.81
C THR A 349 -12.01 -5.54 18.66
N PRO A 350 -12.82 -5.55 17.58
CA PRO A 350 -13.95 -4.63 17.44
C PRO A 350 -14.92 -4.70 18.63
N GLU A 351 -15.18 -5.89 19.15
CA GLU A 351 -16.16 -6.15 20.22
C GLU A 351 -15.71 -5.51 21.54
N GLN A 352 -14.43 -5.67 21.89
CA GLN A 352 -13.82 -5.02 23.05
C GLN A 352 -13.83 -3.48 22.91
N THR A 353 -13.56 -2.98 21.69
CA THR A 353 -13.56 -1.56 21.38
C THR A 353 -14.97 -0.96 21.49
N ILE A 354 -15.97 -1.61 20.90
CA ILE A 354 -17.40 -1.25 20.98
C ILE A 354 -17.89 -1.32 22.43
N LYS A 355 -17.52 -2.35 23.21
CA LYS A 355 -17.84 -2.42 24.64
C LYS A 355 -17.24 -1.24 25.39
N THR A 356 -15.96 -0.93 25.15
CA THR A 356 -15.28 0.20 25.80
C THR A 356 -15.92 1.55 25.45
N ILE A 357 -16.41 1.72 24.22
CA ILE A 357 -17.18 2.91 23.81
C ILE A 357 -18.51 2.98 24.57
N LYS A 358 -19.24 1.86 24.68
CA LYS A 358 -20.49 1.78 25.47
C LYS A 358 -20.25 2.07 26.95
N ASP A 359 -19.16 1.57 27.53
CA ASP A 359 -18.77 1.85 28.92
C ASP A 359 -18.48 3.35 29.15
N GLN A 360 -17.90 4.06 28.16
CA GLN A 360 -17.69 5.51 28.21
C GLN A 360 -19.00 6.31 28.11
N ILE A 361 -19.87 5.94 27.18
CA ILE A 361 -21.21 6.55 27.02
C ILE A 361 -22.03 6.36 28.31
N TRP A 362 -22.00 5.17 28.90
CA TRP A 362 -22.64 4.91 30.19
C TRP A 362 -22.06 5.76 31.32
N ALA A 363 -20.73 5.91 31.41
CA ALA A 363 -20.08 6.76 32.41
C ALA A 363 -20.40 8.26 32.23
N ALA A 364 -20.58 8.73 31.00
CA ALA A 364 -20.92 10.10 30.67
C ALA A 364 -22.25 10.57 31.31
N GLY A 365 -23.23 9.67 31.45
CA GLY A 365 -24.52 9.94 32.11
C GLY A 365 -24.42 10.34 33.59
N ARG A 366 -23.25 10.19 34.25
CA ARG A 366 -23.00 10.73 35.60
C ARG A 366 -22.58 12.20 35.62
N GLY A 367 -22.33 12.84 34.47
CA GLY A 367 -21.90 14.26 34.40
C GLY A 367 -20.44 14.52 34.78
N VAL A 368 -19.62 13.46 34.92
CA VAL A 368 -18.24 13.52 35.43
C VAL A 368 -17.24 13.23 34.30
N GLN A 369 -16.65 14.29 33.73
CA GLN A 369 -15.62 14.19 32.68
C GLN A 369 -14.46 13.27 33.09
N ASP A 370 -13.93 13.45 34.31
CA ASP A 370 -12.86 12.62 34.88
C ASP A 370 -13.12 11.12 34.83
N ALA A 371 -14.37 10.67 34.86
CA ALA A 371 -14.70 9.24 34.78
C ALA A 371 -14.47 8.71 33.37
N VAL A 372 -14.92 9.46 32.35
CA VAL A 372 -14.67 9.13 30.94
C VAL A 372 -13.19 9.25 30.61
N ASP A 373 -12.54 10.35 31.02
CA ASP A 373 -11.12 10.59 30.75
C ASP A 373 -10.22 9.50 31.36
N LYS A 374 -10.59 8.95 32.54
CA LYS A 374 -9.92 7.77 33.14
C LYS A 374 -10.10 6.51 32.29
N ILE A 375 -11.28 6.25 31.74
CA ILE A 375 -11.51 5.10 30.85
C ILE A 375 -10.71 5.27 29.55
N GLN A 376 -10.75 6.45 28.92
CA GLN A 376 -10.00 6.76 27.70
C GLN A 376 -8.48 6.65 27.91
N THR A 377 -7.96 7.17 29.03
CA THR A 377 -6.54 7.08 29.38
C THR A 377 -6.12 5.64 29.65
N LYS A 378 -6.94 4.87 30.38
CA LYS A 378 -6.65 3.46 30.72
C LYS A 378 -6.65 2.53 29.50
N THR A 379 -7.60 2.70 28.58
CA THR A 379 -7.84 1.76 27.47
C THR A 379 -7.23 2.19 26.14
N GLY A 380 -6.89 3.48 26.01
CA GLY A 380 -6.52 4.09 24.74
C GLY A 380 -7.65 4.24 23.74
N VAL A 381 -8.88 3.81 24.05
CA VAL A 381 -10.04 3.96 23.16
C VAL A 381 -10.64 5.35 23.36
N LYS A 382 -10.70 6.14 22.29
CA LYS A 382 -11.42 7.43 22.22
C LYS A 382 -12.02 7.55 20.82
N ASP A 383 -13.27 7.15 20.69
CA ASP A 383 -13.99 7.27 19.43
C ASP A 383 -14.44 8.72 19.14
N ARG A 384 -14.39 9.13 17.87
CA ARG A 384 -14.73 10.49 17.44
C ARG A 384 -16.24 10.76 17.52
N THR A 385 -17.05 9.82 17.05
CA THR A 385 -18.53 9.92 17.03
C THR A 385 -19.08 9.83 18.44
N ALA A 386 -18.58 8.90 19.27
CA ALA A 386 -18.97 8.80 20.66
C ALA A 386 -18.55 10.02 21.49
N SER A 387 -17.37 10.60 21.25
CA SER A 387 -16.91 11.81 21.97
C SER A 387 -17.87 12.99 21.83
N PHE A 388 -18.52 13.15 20.68
CA PHE A 388 -19.54 14.19 20.44
C PHE A 388 -20.79 14.00 21.31
N TRP A 389 -21.29 12.76 21.40
CA TRP A 389 -22.45 12.45 22.24
C TRP A 389 -22.12 12.46 23.74
N ILE A 390 -20.95 11.96 24.12
CA ILE A 390 -20.43 11.96 25.50
C ILE A 390 -20.43 13.37 26.12
N GLN A 391 -19.99 14.39 25.37
CA GLN A 391 -19.99 15.77 25.86
C GLN A 391 -21.41 16.26 26.17
N GLN A 392 -22.35 16.03 25.25
CA GLN A 392 -23.75 16.40 25.41
C GLN A 392 -24.43 15.65 26.58
N MET A 393 -24.10 14.36 26.77
CA MET A 393 -24.55 13.60 27.94
C MET A 393 -24.05 14.21 29.25
N ILE A 394 -22.77 14.57 29.31
CA ILE A 394 -22.16 15.13 30.51
C ILE A 394 -22.83 16.44 30.89
N ASP A 395 -23.05 17.33 29.92
CA ASP A 395 -23.65 18.64 30.19
C ASP A 395 -25.17 18.55 30.48
N LYS A 396 -25.91 17.65 29.82
CA LYS A 396 -27.31 17.37 30.20
C LYS A 396 -27.41 16.71 31.57
N ALA A 397 -26.56 15.74 31.90
CA ALA A 397 -26.54 15.11 33.22
C ALA A 397 -26.23 16.11 34.33
N ARG A 398 -25.32 17.07 34.09
CA ARG A 398 -25.05 18.19 35.00
C ARG A 398 -26.27 19.09 35.20
N GLN A 399 -26.98 19.43 34.14
CA GLN A 399 -28.19 20.25 34.24
C GLN A 399 -29.27 19.55 35.08
N ILE A 400 -29.63 18.30 34.75
CA ILE A 400 -30.66 17.55 35.50
C ILE A 400 -30.23 17.31 36.95
N GLN A 401 -28.92 17.11 37.22
CA GLN A 401 -28.39 17.04 38.58
C GLN A 401 -28.51 18.36 39.33
N GLN A 402 -28.19 19.50 38.69
CA GLN A 402 -28.36 20.80 39.31
C GLN A 402 -29.84 21.05 39.68
N ASP A 403 -30.76 20.71 38.78
CA ASP A 403 -32.20 20.87 39.01
C ASP A 403 -32.72 19.96 40.12
N ARG A 404 -32.39 18.66 40.10
CA ARG A 404 -32.93 17.68 41.07
C ARG A 404 -32.17 17.62 42.39
N LEU A 405 -30.94 18.12 42.49
CA LEU A 405 -30.14 18.09 43.73
C LEU A 405 -30.03 19.45 44.42
N THR A 406 -30.06 20.56 43.66
CA THR A 406 -29.72 21.90 44.15
C THR A 406 -30.90 22.87 44.07
N THR A 407 -31.48 23.04 42.88
CA THR A 407 -32.49 24.07 42.57
C THR A 407 -33.76 23.89 43.39
N GLU A 408 -34.03 24.80 44.34
CA GLU A 408 -35.04 24.61 45.39
C GLU A 408 -36.47 24.33 44.89
N ALA A 409 -36.83 24.88 43.72
CA ALA A 409 -38.15 24.67 43.10
C ALA A 409 -38.32 23.29 42.42
N THR A 410 -37.23 22.59 42.10
CA THR A 410 -37.21 21.33 41.32
C THR A 410 -36.44 20.19 42.00
N ARG A 411 -35.87 20.45 43.19
CA ARG A 411 -35.11 19.51 44.02
C ARG A 411 -35.96 18.33 44.48
N ASP A 412 -35.39 17.12 44.40
CA ASP A 412 -36.04 15.87 44.79
C ASP A 412 -36.59 15.96 46.23
N PRO A 413 -37.88 15.64 46.48
CA PRO A 413 -38.50 15.76 47.79
C PRO A 413 -37.75 15.05 48.92
N ARG A 414 -37.03 13.95 48.64
CA ARG A 414 -36.23 13.20 49.61
C ARG A 414 -35.07 14.02 50.18
N LEU A 415 -34.63 15.06 49.48
CA LEU A 415 -33.59 15.99 49.93
C LEU A 415 -34.15 17.16 50.75
N ASN A 416 -35.47 17.36 50.77
CA ASN A 416 -36.10 18.45 51.54
C ASN A 416 -36.30 18.10 53.03
N ASP A 417 -36.24 16.82 53.42
CA ASP A 417 -36.27 16.45 54.84
C ASP A 417 -34.97 16.90 55.54
N LYS A 418 -35.15 17.69 56.61
CA LYS A 418 -34.08 18.22 57.46
C LYS A 418 -33.47 17.16 58.39
N LYS A 419 -34.08 15.98 58.52
CA LYS A 419 -33.54 14.81 59.25
C LYS A 419 -32.46 14.08 58.43
N VAL A 420 -32.60 14.06 57.10
CA VAL A 420 -31.68 13.35 56.18
C VAL A 420 -30.36 14.11 56.05
N LYS A 421 -29.31 13.59 56.69
CA LYS A 421 -27.96 14.18 56.78
C LYS A 421 -26.89 13.10 56.60
N GLY A 422 -25.63 13.52 56.39
CA GLY A 422 -24.48 12.60 56.36
C GLY A 422 -24.60 11.51 55.30
N PRO A 423 -24.22 10.25 55.60
CA PRO A 423 -24.23 9.14 54.64
C PRO A 423 -25.57 8.93 53.92
N ASP A 424 -26.69 9.03 54.64
CA ASP A 424 -28.03 8.80 54.07
C ASP A 424 -28.38 9.83 52.99
N ARG A 425 -27.94 11.08 53.20
CA ARG A 425 -28.14 12.17 52.22
C ARG A 425 -27.32 11.96 50.95
N GLU A 426 -26.09 11.45 51.07
CA GLU A 426 -25.28 11.10 49.90
C GLU A 426 -25.79 9.83 49.20
N SER A 427 -26.29 8.83 49.94
CA SER A 427 -26.96 7.65 49.38
C SER A 427 -28.17 8.03 48.51
N ILE A 428 -29.02 8.95 49.00
CA ILE A 428 -30.16 9.49 48.23
C ILE A 428 -29.68 10.27 46.99
N LYS A 429 -28.62 11.09 47.09
CA LYS A 429 -28.02 11.76 45.92
C LYS A 429 -27.50 10.76 44.89
N GLU A 430 -26.84 9.68 45.30
CA GLU A 430 -26.35 8.65 44.36
C GLU A 430 -27.48 7.83 43.73
N SER A 431 -28.58 7.58 44.46
CA SER A 431 -29.83 7.05 43.89
C SER A 431 -30.39 7.97 42.80
N ILE A 432 -30.43 9.29 43.05
CA ILE A 432 -30.89 10.28 42.06
C ILE A 432 -29.94 10.32 40.86
N LYS A 433 -28.62 10.34 41.06
CA LYS A 433 -27.63 10.30 39.97
C LYS A 433 -27.70 9.01 39.15
N ALA A 434 -28.04 7.88 39.76
CA ALA A 434 -28.25 6.62 39.04
C ALA A 434 -29.48 6.68 38.14
N ALA A 435 -30.59 7.24 38.61
CA ALA A 435 -31.78 7.47 37.78
C ALA A 435 -31.50 8.46 36.63
N ILE A 436 -30.78 9.56 36.91
CA ILE A 436 -30.37 10.53 35.88
C ILE A 436 -29.41 9.88 34.85
N GLN A 437 -28.51 8.99 35.28
CA GLN A 437 -27.62 8.26 34.37
C GLN A 437 -28.39 7.42 33.36
N GLN A 438 -29.43 6.70 33.81
CA GLN A 438 -30.33 5.95 32.93
C GLN A 438 -31.11 6.89 31.99
N GLU A 439 -31.76 7.92 32.53
CA GLU A 439 -32.55 8.90 31.77
C GLU A 439 -31.73 9.62 30.67
N VAL A 440 -30.47 9.98 30.97
CA VAL A 440 -29.58 10.63 29.99
C VAL A 440 -29.05 9.63 28.95
N PHE A 441 -28.92 8.35 29.31
CA PHE A 441 -28.58 7.27 28.37
C PHE A 441 -29.72 7.01 27.39
N ASP A 442 -30.95 6.84 27.88
CA ASP A 442 -32.15 6.65 27.06
C ASP A 442 -32.47 7.89 26.21
N TRP A 443 -32.14 9.07 26.70
CA TRP A 443 -32.18 10.32 25.93
C TRP A 443 -31.21 10.30 24.74
N VAL A 444 -29.96 9.82 24.88
CA VAL A 444 -29.04 9.69 23.73
C VAL A 444 -29.52 8.66 22.71
N LEU A 445 -30.12 7.56 23.17
CA LEU A 445 -30.74 6.57 22.28
C LEU A 445 -31.95 7.13 21.49
N THR A 446 -32.39 8.37 21.78
CA THR A 446 -33.54 9.03 21.14
C THR A 446 -33.20 10.39 20.49
N GLN A 447 -31.93 10.74 20.27
CA GLN A 447 -31.57 12.05 19.68
C GLN A 447 -31.55 12.13 18.14
N PRO A 448 -32.16 13.19 17.56
CA PRO A 448 -31.91 13.59 16.17
C PRO A 448 -30.47 14.06 15.91
N ARG A 449 -30.02 13.99 14.65
CA ARG A 449 -28.64 14.24 14.21
C ARG A 449 -28.40 15.71 13.81
N GLU A 450 -27.57 16.50 14.51
CA GLU A 450 -27.00 17.76 13.94
C GLU A 450 -25.84 18.44 14.76
N ARG A 451 -24.74 18.81 14.07
CA ARG A 451 -23.73 19.90 14.32
C ARG A 451 -22.30 19.64 14.90
N TYR A 452 -21.28 19.73 14.01
CA TYR A 452 -19.99 20.52 14.01
C TYR A 452 -19.24 20.85 15.35
N ASP A 453 -17.90 20.96 15.50
CA ASP A 453 -16.64 20.85 14.69
C ASP A 453 -15.38 21.08 15.63
N ARG A 454 -14.05 21.03 15.36
CA ARG A 454 -13.09 20.45 14.35
C ARG A 454 -11.62 20.57 14.88
N LEU A 455 -10.67 19.62 14.69
CA LEU A 455 -9.21 19.80 14.95
C LEU A 455 -8.27 18.86 14.11
N PRO A 456 -6.97 19.21 13.82
CA PRO A 456 -6.04 18.44 12.94
C PRO A 456 -4.74 17.87 13.60
N GLN A 457 -3.89 17.12 12.85
CA GLN A 457 -2.75 16.33 13.42
C GLN A 457 -1.51 16.10 12.47
N ASN A 458 -0.40 15.55 13.01
CA ASN A 458 0.63 14.64 12.39
C ASN A 458 2.00 15.07 11.78
N SER A 459 2.90 14.06 11.67
CA SER A 459 4.28 14.14 11.08
C SER A 459 4.98 12.78 10.80
N HIS A 460 6.08 12.81 10.01
CA HIS A 460 6.95 11.66 9.64
C HIS A 460 8.47 11.96 9.73
N LYS A 461 8.89 12.87 10.61
CA LYS A 461 10.15 13.65 10.45
C LYS A 461 11.43 13.09 11.10
N TYR A 462 11.40 11.95 11.78
CA TYR A 462 12.30 11.69 12.93
C TYR A 462 13.81 11.55 12.63
N ILE A 463 14.33 10.47 12.03
CA ILE A 463 15.80 10.26 11.88
C ILE A 463 16.47 11.47 11.21
N TRP A 464 15.87 11.97 10.14
CA TRP A 464 16.34 13.16 9.43
C TRP A 464 16.35 14.42 10.30
N HIS A 465 15.33 14.66 11.13
CA HIS A 465 15.30 15.78 12.08
C HIS A 465 16.37 15.63 13.18
N GLU A 466 16.54 14.44 13.75
CA GLU A 466 17.58 14.20 14.74
C GLU A 466 19.00 14.39 14.17
N THR A 467 19.18 14.11 12.88
CA THR A 467 20.42 14.35 12.13
C THR A 467 20.63 15.86 11.88
N ASN A 468 19.67 16.57 11.26
CA ASN A 468 19.88 17.93 10.78
C ASN A 468 19.67 19.05 11.83
N LYS A 469 19.09 18.74 13.01
CA LYS A 469 18.90 19.73 14.10
C LYS A 469 20.20 20.36 14.63
N VAL A 470 21.35 19.72 14.39
CA VAL A 470 22.69 20.17 14.79
C VAL A 470 23.54 20.69 13.62
N TRP A 471 22.94 20.92 12.45
CA TRP A 471 23.65 21.40 11.26
C TRP A 471 23.65 22.93 11.17
N ASP A 472 24.83 23.49 10.88
CA ASP A 472 24.99 24.88 10.49
C ASP A 472 24.88 25.05 8.95
N LYS A 473 25.03 26.28 8.46
CA LYS A 473 24.97 26.57 7.02
C LYS A 473 26.10 25.89 6.22
N LYS A 474 27.25 25.59 6.83
CA LYS A 474 28.36 24.89 6.16
C LYS A 474 28.03 23.41 5.96
N LYS A 475 27.53 22.74 7.01
CA LYS A 475 27.05 21.35 6.95
C LYS A 475 25.89 21.18 5.97
N ASP A 476 24.92 22.11 5.98
CA ASP A 476 23.81 22.14 5.01
C ASP A 476 24.32 22.18 3.56
N ALA A 477 25.28 23.06 3.25
CA ALA A 477 25.87 23.18 1.91
C ALA A 477 26.70 21.96 1.52
N GLN A 478 27.52 21.44 2.44
CA GLN A 478 28.37 20.25 2.21
C GLN A 478 27.54 19.01 1.86
N PHE A 479 26.46 18.75 2.61
CA PHE A 479 25.54 17.65 2.30
C PHE A 479 24.80 17.88 0.98
N ALA A 480 24.39 19.12 0.69
CA ALA A 480 23.72 19.43 -0.58
C ALA A 480 24.62 19.17 -1.81
N ILE A 481 25.90 19.57 -1.77
CA ILE A 481 26.87 19.32 -2.86
C ILE A 481 27.07 17.82 -3.10
N ARG A 482 27.30 17.06 -2.02
CA ARG A 482 27.50 15.60 -2.08
C ARG A 482 26.27 14.87 -2.63
N LEU A 483 25.08 15.17 -2.09
CA LEU A 483 23.83 14.57 -2.56
C LEU A 483 23.50 14.99 -4.00
N GLN A 484 23.79 16.23 -4.41
CA GLN A 484 23.56 16.69 -5.79
C GLN A 484 24.46 15.96 -6.81
N SER A 485 25.66 15.55 -6.39
CA SER A 485 26.63 14.80 -7.19
C SER A 485 26.35 13.29 -7.25
N SER A 486 25.23 12.81 -6.69
CA SER A 486 24.87 11.39 -6.71
C SER A 486 24.28 10.96 -8.04
N SER A 487 24.86 9.92 -8.66
CA SER A 487 24.20 9.19 -9.75
C SER A 487 22.87 8.60 -9.28
N THR A 488 21.77 8.99 -9.91
CA THR A 488 20.41 8.49 -9.67
C THR A 488 20.03 7.28 -10.54
N ASP A 489 20.95 6.82 -11.40
CA ASP A 489 20.66 5.74 -12.35
C ASP A 489 20.37 4.42 -11.60
N GLY A 490 19.37 3.68 -12.07
CA GLY A 490 18.92 2.43 -11.44
C GLY A 490 18.23 2.55 -10.07
N LEU A 491 17.93 3.75 -9.57
CA LEU A 491 17.31 3.99 -8.24
C LEU A 491 15.82 4.42 -8.28
N SER A 492 15.21 4.50 -9.48
CA SER A 492 13.82 4.96 -9.67
C SER A 492 13.51 6.34 -9.07
N LEU A 493 14.50 7.23 -9.00
CA LEU A 493 14.38 8.60 -8.49
C LEU A 493 14.24 9.62 -9.62
N SER A 494 13.46 10.68 -9.37
CA SER A 494 13.52 11.92 -10.15
C SER A 494 14.87 12.62 -9.95
N PRO A 495 15.34 13.46 -10.92
CA PRO A 495 16.54 14.28 -10.77
C PRO A 495 16.55 15.06 -9.45
N LEU A 496 17.62 14.88 -8.67
CA LEU A 496 17.72 15.43 -7.32
C LEU A 496 17.77 16.96 -7.34
N ARG A 497 17.13 17.57 -6.34
CA ARG A 497 17.23 19.00 -6.03
C ARG A 497 17.79 19.14 -4.62
N ALA A 498 19.04 18.71 -4.41
CA ALA A 498 19.61 18.57 -3.08
C ALA A 498 19.65 19.91 -2.31
N HIS A 499 19.94 21.01 -3.00
CA HIS A 499 19.88 22.37 -2.41
C HIS A 499 18.47 22.77 -1.92
N TYR A 500 17.41 22.32 -2.61
CA TYR A 500 16.02 22.53 -2.17
C TYR A 500 15.68 21.63 -0.96
N MET A 501 16.13 20.36 -0.97
CA MET A 501 15.99 19.45 0.18
C MET A 501 16.74 19.98 1.42
N VAL A 502 17.91 20.58 1.17
CA VAL A 502 18.66 21.56 1.96
C VAL A 502 17.77 22.60 2.67
N GLN A 503 17.39 23.61 1.88
CA GLN A 503 16.63 24.79 2.27
C GLN A 503 15.31 24.46 2.99
N TYR A 504 14.60 23.41 2.57
CA TYR A 504 13.31 23.00 3.10
C TYR A 504 13.38 21.71 3.93
N LYS A 505 14.50 21.48 4.64
CA LYS A 505 14.78 20.24 5.41
C LYS A 505 13.73 19.83 6.44
N ASN A 506 12.89 20.75 6.94
CA ASN A 506 11.79 20.45 7.86
C ASN A 506 10.41 20.28 7.16
N SER A 507 10.36 20.31 5.83
CA SER A 507 9.12 20.26 5.02
C SER A 507 9.26 19.31 3.81
N LEU A 508 10.04 18.24 3.97
CA LEU A 508 10.21 17.18 2.98
C LEU A 508 8.95 16.30 2.86
N ILE A 509 8.79 15.64 1.72
CA ILE A 509 7.67 14.77 1.35
C ILE A 509 8.20 13.38 0.94
N GLY A 510 7.31 12.38 0.80
CA GLY A 510 7.67 10.96 0.57
C GLY A 510 8.83 10.72 -0.41
N LYS A 511 8.75 11.27 -1.63
CA LYS A 511 9.81 11.13 -2.65
C LYS A 511 11.19 11.66 -2.22
N HIS A 512 11.25 12.68 -1.35
CA HIS A 512 12.52 13.19 -0.80
C HIS A 512 13.07 12.25 0.27
N PHE A 513 12.21 11.62 1.07
CA PHE A 513 12.62 10.60 2.03
C PHE A 513 13.07 9.31 1.33
N LYS A 514 12.39 8.86 0.27
CA LYS A 514 12.86 7.77 -0.62
C LYS A 514 14.24 8.05 -1.23
N ALA A 515 14.54 9.30 -1.57
CA ALA A 515 15.87 9.70 -2.03
C ALA A 515 16.91 9.66 -0.90
N LEU A 516 16.58 10.17 0.30
CA LEU A 516 17.48 10.14 1.46
C LEU A 516 17.77 8.71 1.93
N GLN A 517 16.77 7.83 1.99
CA GLN A 517 16.94 6.42 2.38
C GLN A 517 17.94 5.68 1.48
N GLN A 518 17.85 5.90 0.17
CA GLN A 518 18.74 5.27 -0.82
C GLN A 518 20.14 5.89 -0.92
N LEU A 519 20.38 7.10 -0.41
CA LEU A 519 21.60 7.87 -0.71
C LEU A 519 22.29 8.56 0.48
N ALA A 520 21.60 8.87 1.58
CA ALA A 520 22.14 9.71 2.64
C ALA A 520 23.37 9.08 3.32
N VAL A 521 23.41 7.75 3.47
CA VAL A 521 24.52 7.04 4.11
C VAL A 521 25.88 7.35 3.47
N PHE A 522 25.94 7.48 2.14
CA PHE A 522 27.19 7.79 1.42
C PHE A 522 27.71 9.21 1.67
N HIS A 523 26.87 10.09 2.23
CA HIS A 523 27.14 11.53 2.36
C HIS A 523 27.27 12.02 3.80
N LEU A 524 26.83 11.23 4.78
CA LEU A 524 26.72 11.58 6.21
C LEU A 524 28.04 11.50 7.00
N HIS A 525 29.17 11.31 6.32
CA HIS A 525 30.52 11.29 6.91
C HIS A 525 31.12 12.69 7.12
N GLY A 526 32.16 12.79 7.97
CA GLY A 526 32.89 14.05 8.21
C GLY A 526 32.16 15.03 9.13
N GLY A 527 31.61 14.55 10.25
CA GLY A 527 30.95 15.40 11.27
C GLY A 527 29.52 15.82 10.96
N LEU A 528 28.90 15.25 9.92
CA LEU A 528 27.47 15.43 9.60
C LEU A 528 26.54 14.50 10.41
N CYS A 529 27.06 13.40 10.96
CA CYS A 529 26.30 12.42 11.75
C CYS A 529 27.15 11.93 12.94
N SER A 530 26.50 11.44 13.99
CA SER A 530 27.18 10.64 15.03
C SER A 530 27.24 9.16 14.62
N LYS A 531 28.01 8.32 15.31
CA LYS A 531 28.13 6.89 14.96
C LYS A 531 26.78 6.18 15.11
N GLU A 532 26.06 6.47 16.18
CA GLU A 532 24.79 5.83 16.55
C GLU A 532 23.70 6.18 15.54
N LEU A 533 23.62 7.46 15.14
CA LEU A 533 22.73 7.91 14.07
C LEU A 533 23.13 7.32 12.71
N PHE A 534 24.42 7.19 12.42
CA PHE A 534 24.90 6.62 11.16
C PHE A 534 24.59 5.11 11.06
N ASP A 535 24.76 4.37 12.14
CA ASP A 535 24.36 2.96 12.21
C ASP A 535 22.84 2.80 12.10
N LEU A 536 22.05 3.70 12.71
CA LEU A 536 20.59 3.76 12.52
C LEU A 536 20.19 4.10 11.07
N TRP A 537 20.94 4.96 10.37
CA TRP A 537 20.74 5.23 8.94
C TRP A 537 21.05 4.01 8.06
N LYS A 538 22.02 3.15 8.44
CA LYS A 538 22.27 1.87 7.78
C LYS A 538 21.11 0.90 7.99
N ALA A 539 20.74 0.62 9.24
CA ALA A 539 19.66 -0.32 9.54
C ALA A 539 18.32 0.09 8.91
N ASN A 540 17.96 1.38 8.94
CA ASN A 540 16.76 1.89 8.26
C ASN A 540 16.88 1.83 6.73
N GLY A 541 18.08 1.97 6.16
CA GLY A 541 18.31 1.83 4.72
C GLY A 541 18.14 0.39 4.25
N GLU A 542 18.69 -0.57 4.99
CA GLU A 542 18.61 -2.01 4.70
C GLU A 542 17.20 -2.57 4.91
N LEU A 543 16.59 -2.33 6.07
CA LEU A 543 15.17 -2.64 6.34
C LEU A 543 14.29 -2.02 5.26
N GLY A 544 14.57 -0.76 4.91
CA GLY A 544 13.85 -0.01 3.89
C GLY A 544 13.96 -0.60 2.49
N ALA A 545 15.08 -1.23 2.11
CA ALA A 545 15.20 -1.92 0.83
C ALA A 545 14.41 -3.24 0.81
N LEU A 546 14.38 -3.97 1.93
CA LEU A 546 13.62 -5.23 2.04
C LEU A 546 12.10 -4.98 1.97
N ILE A 547 11.59 -3.97 2.67
CA ILE A 547 10.16 -3.61 2.70
C ILE A 547 9.62 -3.20 1.30
N TRP A 548 10.48 -2.70 0.40
CA TRP A 548 10.10 -2.30 -0.97
C TRP A 548 10.18 -3.45 -1.99
N TYR A 549 10.30 -4.71 -1.55
CA TYR A 549 10.16 -5.88 -2.43
C TYR A 549 8.79 -5.89 -3.14
N PRO A 550 8.75 -6.09 -4.47
CA PRO A 550 7.50 -6.28 -5.22
C PRO A 550 7.01 -7.74 -5.23
N GLU A 551 7.88 -8.68 -4.86
CA GLU A 551 7.68 -10.12 -4.94
C GLU A 551 8.56 -10.79 -3.86
N ILE A 552 8.01 -11.78 -3.18
CA ILE A 552 8.67 -12.59 -2.15
C ILE A 552 8.58 -14.06 -2.57
N LYS A 553 9.73 -14.69 -2.86
CA LYS A 553 9.81 -16.08 -3.37
C LYS A 553 9.86 -17.16 -2.27
N ASP A 554 10.25 -16.75 -1.07
CA ASP A 554 10.44 -17.59 0.11
C ASP A 554 9.99 -16.75 1.29
N ILE A 555 8.75 -16.96 1.73
CA ILE A 555 8.11 -16.13 2.75
C ILE A 555 8.76 -16.34 4.12
N ASP A 556 9.15 -17.57 4.46
CA ASP A 556 9.75 -17.88 5.77
C ASP A 556 11.15 -17.29 5.92
N LYS A 557 12.01 -17.42 4.90
CA LYS A 557 13.32 -16.74 4.88
C LYS A 557 13.16 -15.23 4.85
N TYR A 558 12.23 -14.69 4.07
CA TYR A 558 11.98 -13.25 4.02
C TYR A 558 11.54 -12.72 5.39
N LEU A 559 10.60 -13.38 6.07
CA LEU A 559 10.13 -12.95 7.39
C LEU A 559 11.18 -13.17 8.50
N ALA A 560 12.10 -14.13 8.35
CA ALA A 560 13.25 -14.28 9.23
C ALA A 560 14.28 -13.16 9.05
N ASP A 561 14.69 -12.85 7.82
CA ASP A 561 15.58 -11.72 7.52
C ASP A 561 14.93 -10.37 7.93
N LEU A 562 13.63 -10.21 7.70
CA LEU A 562 12.85 -9.03 8.10
C LEU A 562 12.85 -8.84 9.61
N GLN A 563 12.61 -9.89 10.40
CA GLN A 563 12.60 -9.79 11.87
C GLN A 563 13.91 -9.19 12.39
N ILE A 564 15.06 -9.70 11.93
CA ILE A 564 16.38 -9.22 12.35
C ILE A 564 16.59 -7.75 11.98
N LEU A 565 16.05 -7.29 10.84
CA LEU A 565 16.16 -5.89 10.40
C LEU A 565 15.20 -4.96 11.15
N LEU A 566 14.01 -5.42 11.50
CA LEU A 566 13.08 -4.71 12.39
C LEU A 566 13.72 -4.53 13.77
N ASP A 567 14.21 -5.63 14.33
CA ASP A 567 14.91 -5.70 15.61
C ASP A 567 16.09 -4.72 15.65
N ASN A 568 16.99 -4.78 14.67
CA ASN A 568 18.15 -3.89 14.59
C ASN A 568 17.75 -2.40 14.53
N VAL A 569 16.67 -2.03 13.83
CA VAL A 569 16.20 -0.64 13.77
C VAL A 569 15.61 -0.18 15.11
N LEU A 570 14.86 -1.03 15.80
CA LEU A 570 14.29 -0.73 17.11
C LEU A 570 15.39 -0.64 18.18
N ASP A 571 16.33 -1.58 18.18
CA ASP A 571 17.46 -1.66 19.11
C ASP A 571 18.39 -0.44 18.96
N LEU A 572 18.67 0.01 17.73
CA LEU A 572 19.44 1.24 17.48
C LEU A 572 18.69 2.50 17.90
N TRP A 573 17.35 2.55 17.75
CA TRP A 573 16.54 3.63 18.33
C TRP A 573 16.59 3.62 19.86
N ALA A 574 16.58 2.44 20.48
CA ALA A 574 16.67 2.28 21.92
C ALA A 574 18.04 2.73 22.46
N VAL A 575 19.14 2.42 21.76
CA VAL A 575 20.48 2.93 22.09
C VAL A 575 20.59 4.45 21.92
N PHE A 576 20.03 5.01 20.84
CA PHE A 576 20.18 6.44 20.52
C PHE A 576 19.30 7.37 21.39
N ASP A 577 18.03 7.04 21.59
CA ASP A 577 17.11 7.76 22.47
C ASP A 577 16.07 6.77 23.03
N PRO A 578 16.36 6.11 24.17
CA PRO A 578 15.49 5.08 24.77
C PRO A 578 14.02 5.48 24.89
N SER A 579 13.75 6.77 25.10
CA SER A 579 12.41 7.33 25.25
C SER A 579 11.61 7.39 23.93
N ARG A 580 12.22 7.12 22.78
CA ARG A 580 11.50 6.98 21.50
C ARG A 580 10.62 5.76 21.50
N ILE A 581 11.10 4.61 21.98
CA ILE A 581 10.33 3.38 22.05
C ILE A 581 9.05 3.59 22.89
N GLN A 582 9.18 4.26 24.05
CA GLN A 582 8.07 4.54 24.98
C GLN A 582 6.97 5.48 24.46
N TYR A 583 7.31 6.41 23.54
CA TYR A 583 6.45 7.55 23.15
C TYR A 583 6.39 7.82 21.64
N LYS A 584 6.87 6.91 20.78
CA LYS A 584 6.78 7.00 19.31
C LYS A 584 6.24 5.70 18.75
N TYR A 585 4.94 5.51 18.88
CA TYR A 585 4.20 4.34 18.40
C TYR A 585 4.51 3.90 16.97
N LYS A 586 4.96 4.80 16.07
CA LYS A 586 5.45 4.44 14.73
C LYS A 586 6.61 3.45 14.71
N LEU A 587 7.41 3.38 15.78
CA LEU A 587 8.48 2.40 15.91
C LEU A 587 7.87 1.04 16.24
N HIS A 588 7.04 0.96 17.28
CA HIS A 588 6.32 -0.26 17.66
C HIS A 588 5.38 -0.79 16.57
N VAL A 589 4.76 0.07 15.75
CA VAL A 589 3.97 -0.33 14.55
C VAL A 589 4.81 -1.16 13.55
N LEU A 590 6.14 -1.06 13.58
CA LEU A 590 7.01 -1.92 12.77
C LEU A 590 7.01 -3.38 13.25
N SER A 591 6.71 -3.66 14.53
CA SER A 591 6.62 -5.04 15.07
C SER A 591 5.47 -5.84 14.42
N HIS A 592 4.35 -5.18 14.09
CA HIS A 592 3.23 -5.79 13.37
C HIS A 592 3.58 -6.17 11.92
N LEU A 593 4.60 -5.55 11.31
CA LEU A 593 4.84 -5.64 9.87
C LEU A 593 5.10 -7.06 9.37
N LYS A 594 5.66 -7.93 10.22
CA LYS A 594 5.81 -9.37 9.94
C LYS A 594 4.46 -10.07 9.76
N ALA A 595 3.49 -9.78 10.63
CA ALA A 595 2.14 -10.31 10.52
C ALA A 595 1.36 -9.65 9.36
N ASP A 596 1.51 -8.34 9.16
CA ASP A 596 0.88 -7.63 8.05
C ASP A 596 1.34 -8.15 6.68
N ILE A 597 2.64 -8.44 6.50
CA ILE A 597 3.14 -8.96 5.22
C ILE A 597 2.70 -10.42 4.98
N LEU A 598 2.69 -11.26 6.00
CA LEU A 598 2.13 -12.62 5.88
C LEU A 598 0.65 -12.56 5.47
N ARG A 599 -0.10 -11.64 6.08
CA ARG A 599 -1.55 -11.47 5.92
C ARG A 599 -1.96 -10.85 4.57
N PHE A 600 -1.30 -9.78 4.15
CA PHE A 600 -1.70 -8.95 3.01
C PHE A 600 -0.76 -9.03 1.79
N GLY A 601 0.39 -9.70 1.93
CA GLY A 601 1.44 -9.80 0.93
C GLY A 601 2.50 -8.70 1.07
N PRO A 602 3.43 -8.55 0.10
CA PRO A 602 4.48 -7.55 0.12
C PRO A 602 3.98 -6.14 0.49
N ALA A 603 4.73 -5.41 1.33
CA ALA A 603 4.26 -4.14 1.90
C ALA A 603 3.96 -3.03 0.88
N VAL A 604 4.43 -3.17 -0.36
CA VAL A 604 4.07 -2.28 -1.48
C VAL A 604 2.58 -2.35 -1.82
N LEU A 605 1.91 -3.49 -1.58
CA LEU A 605 0.49 -3.72 -1.87
C LEU A 605 -0.45 -2.80 -1.09
N PHE A 606 -0.07 -2.45 0.14
CA PHE A 606 -0.84 -1.58 1.03
C PHE A 606 -0.23 -0.17 1.19
N ALA A 607 0.64 0.25 0.27
CA ALA A 607 1.21 1.59 0.24
C ALA A 607 0.24 2.65 -0.33
N THR A 608 0.13 3.81 0.33
CA THR A 608 -0.86 4.87 0.03
C THR A 608 -0.49 5.80 -1.13
N GLU A 609 0.72 5.66 -1.70
CA GLU A 609 1.33 6.65 -2.61
C GLU A 609 0.54 6.90 -3.90
N ILE A 610 -0.18 5.91 -4.43
CA ILE A 610 -0.98 6.09 -5.65
C ILE A 610 -2.22 6.96 -5.42
N PHE A 611 -2.85 6.85 -4.25
CA PHE A 611 -3.98 7.70 -3.90
C PHE A 611 -3.50 9.14 -3.59
N GLU A 612 -2.33 9.30 -2.94
CA GLU A 612 -1.67 10.61 -2.77
C GLU A 612 -1.38 11.31 -4.12
N CYS A 613 -1.05 10.54 -5.17
CA CYS A 613 -0.91 11.08 -6.53
C CYS A 613 -2.26 11.52 -7.09
N TRP A 614 -3.29 10.68 -6.95
CA TRP A 614 -4.64 10.94 -7.45
C TRP A 614 -5.26 12.24 -6.91
N ASN A 615 -4.88 12.68 -5.71
CA ASN A 615 -5.25 13.98 -5.17
C ASN A 615 -4.97 15.17 -6.14
N ALA A 616 -4.09 15.02 -7.13
CA ALA A 616 -3.90 16.00 -8.20
C ALA A 616 -5.10 16.09 -9.16
N VAL A 617 -5.72 14.96 -9.51
CA VAL A 617 -6.95 14.89 -10.32
C VAL A 617 -8.11 15.54 -9.56
N PHE A 618 -8.31 15.18 -8.29
CA PHE A 618 -9.30 15.80 -7.40
C PHE A 618 -9.14 17.33 -7.35
N ARG A 619 -7.92 17.84 -7.15
CA ARG A 619 -7.64 19.29 -7.11
C ARG A 619 -7.99 20.01 -8.41
N LEU A 620 -7.91 19.36 -9.57
CA LEU A 620 -8.36 19.95 -10.84
C LEU A 620 -9.90 20.06 -10.88
N CYS A 621 -10.62 19.05 -10.41
CA CYS A 621 -12.09 19.10 -10.31
C CYS A 621 -12.57 20.14 -9.31
N SER A 622 -11.94 20.23 -8.13
CA SER A 622 -12.29 21.22 -7.11
C SER A 622 -12.06 22.66 -7.60
N VAL A 623 -10.86 22.98 -8.10
CA VAL A 623 -10.52 24.33 -8.60
C VAL A 623 -11.43 24.80 -9.74
N LEU A 624 -11.89 23.88 -10.61
CA LEU A 624 -12.74 24.19 -11.77
C LEU A 624 -14.25 24.09 -11.49
N SER A 625 -14.67 23.81 -10.24
CA SER A 625 -16.07 23.85 -9.83
C SER A 625 -16.60 25.29 -9.66
N ASN A 626 -17.91 25.44 -9.44
CA ASN A 626 -18.53 26.72 -9.05
C ASN A 626 -18.38 27.02 -7.54
N HIS A 627 -17.84 26.08 -6.76
CA HIS A 627 -17.69 26.12 -5.29
C HIS A 627 -18.99 26.28 -4.48
N GLN A 628 -20.17 26.04 -5.09
CA GLN A 628 -21.48 26.16 -4.42
C GLN A 628 -21.91 24.85 -3.73
N ALA A 629 -21.75 23.71 -4.40
CA ALA A 629 -22.11 22.39 -3.85
C ALA A 629 -20.93 21.41 -4.00
N PRO A 630 -19.74 21.72 -3.46
CA PRO A 630 -18.48 21.11 -3.91
C PRO A 630 -18.39 19.59 -3.71
N SER A 631 -19.18 19.00 -2.81
CA SER A 631 -19.34 17.54 -2.72
C SER A 631 -20.04 16.96 -3.96
N PHE A 632 -21.19 17.55 -4.34
CA PHE A 632 -21.98 17.17 -5.52
C PHE A 632 -21.26 17.49 -6.83
N ASP A 633 -20.71 18.70 -6.98
CA ASP A 633 -20.07 19.15 -8.22
C ASP A 633 -18.85 18.28 -8.58
N ILE A 634 -18.02 17.95 -7.59
CA ILE A 634 -16.84 17.11 -7.78
C ILE A 634 -17.27 15.65 -8.04
N ALA A 635 -18.21 15.10 -7.27
CA ALA A 635 -18.68 13.73 -7.50
C ALA A 635 -19.33 13.57 -8.88
N THR A 636 -20.14 14.53 -9.33
CA THR A 636 -20.75 14.57 -10.67
C THR A 636 -19.69 14.63 -11.77
N THR A 637 -18.67 15.49 -11.59
CA THR A 637 -17.55 15.61 -12.53
C THR A 637 -16.78 14.30 -12.67
N LEU A 638 -16.54 13.62 -11.55
CA LEU A 638 -15.77 12.37 -11.51
C LEU A 638 -16.58 11.16 -11.98
N ALA A 639 -17.90 11.12 -11.75
CA ALA A 639 -18.80 10.18 -12.42
C ALA A 639 -18.80 10.37 -13.96
N GLY A 640 -18.68 11.62 -14.42
CA GLY A 640 -18.43 11.94 -15.83
C GLY A 640 -17.09 11.38 -16.34
N LEU A 641 -16.02 11.45 -15.54
CA LEU A 641 -14.71 10.91 -15.89
C LEU A 641 -14.70 9.38 -15.96
N GLU A 642 -15.31 8.67 -15.00
CA GLU A 642 -15.37 7.20 -15.04
C GLU A 642 -16.27 6.69 -16.19
N ARG A 643 -17.41 7.35 -16.47
CA ARG A 643 -18.20 7.10 -17.70
C ARG A 643 -17.35 7.24 -18.97
N PHE A 644 -16.55 8.31 -19.04
CA PHE A 644 -15.66 8.53 -20.19
C PHE A 644 -14.58 7.44 -20.29
N LYS A 645 -13.88 7.11 -19.19
CA LYS A 645 -12.91 6.00 -19.14
C LYS A 645 -13.52 4.71 -19.69
N HIS A 646 -14.67 4.32 -19.14
CA HIS A 646 -15.41 3.11 -19.52
C HIS A 646 -15.73 3.06 -21.01
N GLN A 647 -16.28 4.15 -21.55
CA GLN A 647 -16.62 4.25 -22.97
C GLN A 647 -15.37 4.18 -23.88
N VAL A 648 -14.26 4.86 -23.55
CA VAL A 648 -13.07 4.88 -24.42
C VAL A 648 -12.21 3.63 -24.31
N SER A 649 -12.27 2.88 -23.20
CA SER A 649 -11.62 1.56 -23.10
C SER A 649 -12.48 0.41 -23.63
N GLY A 650 -13.69 0.71 -24.12
CA GLY A 650 -14.56 -0.26 -24.77
C GLY A 650 -15.44 -1.10 -23.83
N GLY A 651 -15.74 -0.55 -22.65
CA GLY A 651 -16.72 -1.15 -21.76
C GLY A 651 -18.14 -1.09 -22.32
N TRP A 652 -18.95 -2.03 -21.84
CA TRP A 652 -20.34 -2.24 -22.22
C TRP A 652 -21.30 -1.59 -21.23
N TRP A 653 -22.46 -1.14 -21.69
CA TRP A 653 -23.53 -0.62 -20.86
C TRP A 653 -24.89 -0.93 -21.49
N LYS A 654 -25.94 -0.97 -20.67
CA LYS A 654 -27.30 -1.21 -21.13
C LYS A 654 -27.87 0.07 -21.76
N ASN A 655 -28.43 -0.01 -22.95
CA ASN A 655 -29.08 1.12 -23.61
C ASN A 655 -30.53 1.29 -23.12
N GLY A 656 -31.21 2.35 -23.55
CA GLY A 656 -32.62 2.60 -23.23
C GLY A 656 -33.64 1.57 -23.74
N ASN A 657 -33.24 0.60 -24.58
CA ASN A 657 -34.07 -0.53 -25.01
C ASN A 657 -33.87 -1.78 -24.15
N GLY A 658 -32.78 -1.85 -23.38
CA GLY A 658 -32.33 -3.04 -22.64
C GLY A 658 -31.14 -3.78 -23.25
N ASP A 659 -30.64 -3.40 -24.43
CA ASP A 659 -29.51 -4.09 -25.08
C ASP A 659 -28.17 -3.66 -24.46
N TYR A 660 -27.25 -4.60 -24.25
CA TYR A 660 -25.85 -4.25 -23.94
C TYR A 660 -25.12 -3.78 -25.21
N ILE A 661 -24.61 -2.54 -25.16
CA ILE A 661 -23.84 -1.90 -26.23
C ILE A 661 -22.49 -1.40 -25.73
N GLN A 662 -21.55 -1.21 -26.65
CA GLN A 662 -20.22 -0.63 -26.38
C GLN A 662 -19.88 0.47 -27.39
N ALA A 663 -18.81 1.23 -27.13
CA ALA A 663 -18.38 2.29 -28.04
C ALA A 663 -17.87 1.75 -29.39
N GLY A 664 -18.28 2.40 -30.48
CA GLY A 664 -17.85 2.04 -31.84
C GLY A 664 -16.33 2.09 -32.01
N ALA A 665 -15.78 1.23 -32.87
CA ALA A 665 -14.34 0.95 -32.95
C ALA A 665 -13.44 2.19 -33.08
N LYS A 666 -13.88 3.26 -33.77
CA LYS A 666 -13.12 4.53 -33.88
C LYS A 666 -12.89 5.22 -32.53
N VAL A 667 -13.80 5.08 -31.57
CA VAL A 667 -13.67 5.64 -30.21
C VAL A 667 -12.71 4.78 -29.37
N ARG A 668 -12.85 3.45 -29.41
CA ARG A 668 -11.94 2.52 -28.71
C ARG A 668 -10.50 2.65 -29.23
N ASN A 669 -10.35 2.79 -30.55
CA ASN A 669 -9.06 3.03 -31.19
C ASN A 669 -8.46 4.43 -30.89
N PHE A 670 -9.23 5.38 -30.35
CA PHE A 670 -8.68 6.66 -29.92
C PHE A 670 -7.87 6.51 -28.63
N LEU A 671 -8.33 5.67 -27.68
CA LEU A 671 -7.55 5.38 -26.47
C LEU A 671 -6.25 4.64 -26.80
N SER A 672 -6.31 3.60 -27.64
CA SER A 672 -5.13 2.79 -27.96
C SER A 672 -4.05 3.58 -28.72
N ASN A 673 -4.43 4.51 -29.60
CA ASN A 673 -3.46 5.27 -30.40
C ASN A 673 -3.00 6.60 -29.74
N ASN A 674 -3.78 7.19 -28.83
CA ASN A 674 -3.46 8.51 -28.26
C ASN A 674 -2.68 8.42 -26.93
N LYS A 675 -1.34 8.40 -27.01
CA LYS A 675 -0.44 8.39 -25.84
C LYS A 675 -0.71 9.52 -24.84
N GLU A 676 -1.10 10.71 -25.30
CA GLU A 676 -1.40 11.87 -24.44
C GLU A 676 -2.77 11.74 -23.75
N LEU A 677 -3.69 10.93 -24.28
CA LEU A 677 -4.91 10.52 -23.57
C LEU A 677 -4.59 9.47 -22.49
N ARG A 678 -3.77 8.44 -22.80
CA ARG A 678 -3.39 7.37 -21.86
C ARG A 678 -2.71 7.93 -20.59
N ARG A 679 -1.56 8.59 -20.77
CA ARG A 679 -1.53 10.05 -20.61
C ARG A 679 -2.30 10.64 -19.42
N ARG A 680 -3.27 11.48 -19.75
CA ARG A 680 -4.15 12.22 -18.83
C ARG A 680 -5.12 11.34 -18.04
N LEU A 681 -5.39 10.11 -18.48
CA LEU A 681 -6.22 9.15 -17.76
C LEU A 681 -5.45 8.34 -16.71
N GLY A 682 -4.14 8.60 -16.54
CA GLY A 682 -3.32 7.91 -15.55
C GLY A 682 -2.81 6.54 -15.98
N LEU A 683 -2.96 6.19 -17.26
CA LEU A 683 -2.42 4.94 -17.81
C LEU A 683 -0.92 5.12 -18.08
N ALA A 684 -0.12 4.35 -17.35
CA ALA A 684 1.32 4.37 -17.49
C ALA A 684 1.73 3.62 -18.76
N ASP A 685 2.12 4.40 -19.79
CA ASP A 685 2.74 3.91 -21.04
C ASP A 685 4.15 3.36 -20.80
N ARG A 686 4.28 2.36 -19.92
CA ARG A 686 5.40 1.41 -19.96
C ARG A 686 5.20 0.47 -21.14
N SER A 687 5.36 1.03 -22.34
CA SER A 687 5.85 0.26 -23.47
C SER A 687 7.30 -0.12 -23.14
N SER A 688 7.46 -1.17 -22.34
CA SER A 688 8.72 -1.88 -22.22
C SER A 688 9.02 -2.48 -23.58
N SER A 689 9.75 -1.72 -24.39
CA SER A 689 10.70 -2.25 -25.35
C SER A 689 11.27 -3.58 -24.82
N PRO A 690 11.17 -4.68 -25.57
CA PRO A 690 11.47 -6.01 -25.03
C PRO A 690 12.93 -6.11 -24.55
N PRO A 691 13.26 -7.04 -23.63
CA PRO A 691 14.65 -7.31 -23.28
C PRO A 691 15.51 -7.52 -24.54
N GLY A 692 16.67 -6.86 -24.60
CA GLY A 692 17.54 -6.82 -25.78
C GLY A 692 17.24 -5.69 -26.78
N PHE A 693 16.11 -4.98 -26.68
CA PHE A 693 15.83 -3.80 -27.50
C PHE A 693 16.92 -2.74 -27.34
N VAL A 694 17.40 -2.19 -28.47
CA VAL A 694 18.36 -1.07 -28.47
C VAL A 694 17.79 0.17 -29.14
N LYS A 695 18.11 1.35 -28.60
CA LYS A 695 17.77 2.62 -29.24
C LYS A 695 18.99 3.29 -29.82
N LEU A 696 19.06 3.36 -31.16
CA LEU A 696 20.14 4.08 -31.85
C LEU A 696 20.17 5.57 -31.47
N VAL A 697 21.37 6.15 -31.46
CA VAL A 697 21.55 7.61 -31.36
C VAL A 697 20.87 8.30 -32.56
N SER A 698 20.45 9.56 -32.38
CA SER A 698 19.84 10.38 -33.44
C SER A 698 20.78 10.50 -34.64
N LYS A 699 20.29 10.37 -35.89
CA LYS A 699 21.13 10.37 -37.11
C LYS A 699 22.23 11.45 -37.13
N ALA A 700 21.90 12.69 -36.80
CA ALA A 700 22.84 13.84 -36.75
C ALA A 700 23.92 13.78 -35.63
N LYS A 701 24.02 12.67 -34.89
CA LYS A 701 25.00 12.40 -33.83
C LYS A 701 25.53 10.95 -33.85
N ARG A 702 25.25 10.17 -34.90
CA ARG A 702 25.82 8.81 -35.01
C ARG A 702 27.28 8.93 -35.45
N ALA A 703 28.20 8.42 -34.65
CA ALA A 703 29.46 7.93 -35.20
C ALA A 703 29.19 6.59 -35.90
N SER A 704 29.98 6.32 -36.94
CA SER A 704 30.06 5.04 -37.63
C SER A 704 31.47 4.53 -37.37
N LEU A 705 31.61 3.31 -36.83
CA LEU A 705 32.90 2.73 -36.44
C LEU A 705 33.02 1.26 -36.84
N LEU A 706 34.26 0.79 -36.97
CA LEU A 706 34.58 -0.64 -37.06
C LEU A 706 34.71 -1.21 -35.64
N LEU A 707 34.52 -2.51 -35.48
CA LEU A 707 34.41 -3.11 -34.13
C LEU A 707 35.73 -3.03 -33.34
N HIS A 708 36.90 -3.00 -33.99
CA HIS A 708 38.20 -2.82 -33.33
C HIS A 708 38.36 -1.41 -32.73
N ASP A 709 37.75 -0.37 -33.32
CA ASP A 709 37.74 1.00 -32.77
C ASP A 709 36.83 1.14 -31.54
N ALA A 710 36.09 0.09 -31.15
CA ALA A 710 35.05 0.20 -30.16
C ALA A 710 35.57 0.35 -28.72
N HIS A 711 36.71 -0.26 -28.37
CA HIS A 711 37.31 -0.23 -27.04
C HIS A 711 38.82 -0.59 -27.08
N PRO A 712 39.72 0.08 -26.34
CA PRO A 712 41.18 -0.04 -26.51
C PRO A 712 41.79 -1.43 -26.32
N ASN A 713 41.10 -2.36 -25.65
CA ASN A 713 41.60 -3.72 -25.38
C ASN A 713 41.01 -4.78 -26.33
N PHE A 714 40.32 -4.41 -27.41
CA PHE A 714 39.91 -5.39 -28.42
C PHE A 714 41.13 -5.85 -29.22
N ASN A 715 41.36 -7.16 -29.25
CA ASN A 715 42.47 -7.84 -29.92
C ASN A 715 41.96 -9.09 -30.67
N ALA A 716 42.83 -9.74 -31.45
CA ALA A 716 42.47 -10.92 -32.24
C ALA A 716 41.89 -12.08 -31.42
N GLU A 717 42.29 -12.22 -30.16
CA GLU A 717 41.80 -13.27 -29.25
C GLU A 717 40.38 -12.99 -28.74
N THR A 718 40.03 -11.71 -28.50
CA THR A 718 38.68 -11.32 -28.07
C THR A 718 37.65 -11.41 -29.20
N GLN A 719 38.06 -11.38 -30.47
CA GLN A 719 37.17 -11.57 -31.62
C GLN A 719 36.60 -12.99 -31.71
N GLN A 720 37.35 -14.03 -31.31
CA GLN A 720 36.88 -15.43 -31.36
C GLN A 720 35.69 -15.70 -30.42
N LEU A 721 35.44 -14.84 -29.43
CA LEU A 721 34.39 -15.01 -28.42
C LEU A 721 32.99 -14.58 -28.90
N ALA A 722 32.87 -13.97 -30.08
CA ALA A 722 31.65 -13.30 -30.54
C ALA A 722 30.54 -14.22 -31.07
N LEU A 723 30.76 -15.54 -31.18
CA LEU A 723 29.79 -16.56 -31.64
C LEU A 723 29.18 -16.32 -33.04
N ILE A 724 29.79 -15.45 -33.84
CA ILE A 724 29.45 -15.14 -35.23
C ILE A 724 30.75 -15.27 -36.05
N SER A 725 30.68 -15.71 -37.30
CA SER A 725 31.86 -15.86 -38.17
C SER A 725 32.62 -14.54 -38.35
N SER A 726 33.94 -14.58 -38.20
CA SER A 726 34.88 -13.44 -38.22
C SER A 726 34.63 -12.44 -39.35
N ASP A 727 34.44 -12.95 -40.55
CA ASP A 727 34.56 -12.19 -41.80
C ASP A 727 33.42 -11.15 -41.98
N ASP A 728 32.27 -11.40 -41.34
CA ASP A 728 31.07 -10.53 -41.35
C ASP A 728 31.04 -9.55 -40.16
N LEU A 729 32.00 -9.64 -39.23
CA LEU A 729 32.12 -8.78 -38.05
C LEU A 729 33.09 -7.61 -38.25
N GLU A 730 34.22 -7.84 -38.92
CA GLU A 730 35.27 -6.81 -39.12
C GLU A 730 34.92 -5.79 -40.20
N SER A 731 34.21 -6.21 -41.25
CA SER A 731 33.85 -5.39 -42.41
C SER A 731 32.60 -4.53 -42.19
N ARG A 732 31.80 -4.86 -41.15
CA ARG A 732 30.48 -4.28 -40.89
C ARG A 732 30.55 -2.99 -40.06
N LYS A 733 29.72 -2.02 -40.42
CA LYS A 733 29.67 -0.71 -39.73
C LYS A 733 28.72 -0.74 -38.54
N TRP A 734 29.23 -0.28 -37.40
CA TRP A 734 28.51 -0.20 -36.13
C TRP A 734 28.20 1.26 -35.78
N ALA A 735 26.98 1.51 -35.30
CA ALA A 735 26.53 2.81 -34.85
C ALA A 735 26.18 2.80 -33.36
N ASP A 736 26.46 3.91 -32.68
CA ASP A 736 26.20 4.07 -31.25
C ASP A 736 24.72 3.94 -30.89
N CYS A 737 24.44 3.17 -29.84
CA CYS A 737 23.16 3.06 -29.18
C CYS A 737 23.13 3.88 -27.88
N ARG A 738 22.03 4.62 -27.70
CA ARG A 738 21.75 5.45 -26.52
C ARG A 738 21.41 4.61 -25.29
N TYR A 739 20.77 3.46 -25.49
CA TYR A 739 20.46 2.49 -24.44
C TYR A 739 20.15 1.10 -25.02
N VAL A 740 20.25 0.09 -24.16
CA VAL A 740 19.69 -1.26 -24.29
C VAL A 740 18.65 -1.49 -23.17
N VAL A 741 17.74 -2.45 -23.34
CA VAL A 741 16.82 -2.87 -22.27
C VAL A 741 17.24 -4.21 -21.67
N SER A 742 17.38 -4.26 -20.34
CA SER A 742 17.76 -5.48 -19.61
C SER A 742 16.63 -6.52 -19.52
N ARG A 743 16.96 -7.73 -19.02
CA ARG A 743 15.95 -8.75 -18.65
C ARG A 743 14.97 -8.27 -17.57
N SER A 744 15.36 -7.34 -16.69
CA SER A 744 14.48 -6.68 -15.71
C SER A 744 13.61 -5.56 -16.29
N GLY A 745 13.72 -5.27 -17.59
CA GLY A 745 13.01 -4.16 -18.25
C GLY A 745 13.60 -2.79 -17.96
N ASP A 746 14.81 -2.71 -17.41
CA ASP A 746 15.50 -1.46 -17.12
C ASP A 746 16.16 -0.86 -18.37
N VAL A 747 16.19 0.47 -18.46
CA VAL A 747 16.81 1.22 -19.55
C VAL A 747 18.28 1.52 -19.21
N CYS A 748 19.18 0.70 -19.75
CA CYS A 748 20.60 0.67 -19.46
C CYS A 748 21.39 1.43 -20.53
N LYS A 749 22.26 2.35 -20.11
CA LYS A 749 23.00 3.29 -20.97
C LYS A 749 24.51 3.02 -20.84
N PRO A 750 25.38 3.66 -21.64
CA PRO A 750 26.75 3.93 -21.18
C PRO A 750 26.75 4.51 -19.76
N ASP A 751 27.76 4.14 -18.97
CA ASP A 751 27.91 4.37 -17.53
C ASP A 751 26.85 3.70 -16.62
N SER A 752 25.86 2.97 -17.15
CA SER A 752 24.94 2.19 -16.33
C SER A 752 25.62 0.94 -15.75
N TRP A 753 25.13 0.53 -14.58
CA TRP A 753 25.67 -0.54 -13.75
C TRP A 753 24.51 -1.54 -13.47
N VAL A 754 24.54 -2.82 -13.92
CA VAL A 754 23.33 -3.71 -13.95
C VAL A 754 23.49 -5.09 -13.27
N PHE A 755 23.65 -6.22 -13.99
CA PHE A 755 24.02 -7.61 -13.57
C PHE A 755 24.00 -8.49 -14.85
N PHE A 756 24.92 -9.46 -15.03
CA PHE A 756 24.98 -10.30 -16.25
C PHE A 756 25.42 -11.75 -15.98
N GLU A 757 25.09 -12.65 -16.89
CA GLU A 757 25.49 -14.07 -16.87
C GLU A 757 26.62 -14.32 -17.88
N LYS A 758 27.79 -14.78 -17.42
CA LYS A 758 28.81 -15.30 -18.33
C LYS A 758 28.51 -16.76 -18.66
N MET A 759 28.27 -17.03 -19.94
CA MET A 759 28.16 -18.40 -20.47
C MET A 759 29.53 -19.10 -20.40
N PRO A 760 29.60 -20.37 -19.98
CA PRO A 760 30.80 -21.18 -20.16
C PRO A 760 31.07 -21.41 -21.65
N LEU A 761 32.30 -21.16 -22.10
CA LEU A 761 32.75 -21.62 -23.42
C LEU A 761 33.42 -22.98 -23.26
N ASP A 762 32.80 -24.04 -23.78
CA ASP A 762 33.53 -25.25 -24.18
C ASP A 762 33.86 -25.12 -25.67
N VAL A 763 35.13 -24.82 -25.96
CA VAL A 763 35.60 -24.50 -27.31
C VAL A 763 35.72 -25.77 -28.18
N THR A 764 35.49 -26.97 -27.62
CA THR A 764 35.81 -28.24 -28.31
C THR A 764 34.63 -28.91 -29.00
N ARG A 765 33.38 -28.64 -28.59
CA ARG A 765 32.17 -29.26 -29.20
C ARG A 765 30.95 -28.34 -29.19
N LEU A 766 30.25 -28.29 -30.33
CA LEU A 766 28.89 -27.76 -30.46
C LEU A 766 27.86 -28.72 -29.84
N CYS A 767 28.00 -29.01 -28.54
CA CYS A 767 27.19 -29.98 -27.80
C CYS A 767 26.87 -29.43 -26.40
N TRP A 768 25.58 -29.33 -26.05
CA TRP A 768 25.13 -28.76 -24.78
C TRP A 768 25.26 -29.78 -23.63
N GLN A 769 26.49 -30.11 -23.25
CA GLN A 769 26.81 -31.16 -22.25
C GLN A 769 27.87 -30.71 -21.23
N GLY A 770 27.77 -29.47 -20.73
CA GLY A 770 28.54 -28.98 -19.58
C GLY A 770 27.66 -28.77 -18.36
N THR A 771 27.93 -29.44 -17.24
CA THR A 771 27.14 -29.37 -15.98
C THR A 771 27.39 -28.10 -15.15
N SER A 772 27.98 -27.06 -15.74
CA SER A 772 28.29 -25.80 -15.08
C SER A 772 27.13 -24.80 -15.24
N SER A 773 26.53 -24.37 -14.14
CA SER A 773 25.55 -23.28 -14.17
C SER A 773 26.20 -21.96 -14.63
N PRO A 774 25.47 -21.09 -15.36
CA PRO A 774 26.00 -19.80 -15.79
C PRO A 774 26.36 -18.94 -14.58
N LYS A 775 27.55 -18.33 -14.59
CA LYS A 775 28.03 -17.53 -13.46
C LYS A 775 27.60 -16.08 -13.64
N THR A 776 26.78 -15.57 -12.72
CA THR A 776 26.44 -14.15 -12.68
C THR A 776 27.60 -13.32 -12.13
N LEU A 777 27.87 -12.17 -12.76
CA LEU A 777 29.09 -11.36 -12.59
C LEU A 777 28.79 -9.84 -12.60
N ALA A 778 29.81 -8.98 -12.50
CA ALA A 778 29.71 -7.56 -12.09
C ALA A 778 30.52 -6.52 -12.91
N GLY A 779 30.13 -5.21 -12.85
CA GLY A 779 30.82 -4.04 -13.46
C GLY A 779 29.99 -2.91 -14.19
N ARG A 780 30.48 -2.24 -15.25
CA ARG A 780 29.92 -0.95 -15.79
C ARG A 780 29.85 -0.85 -17.32
N ILE A 781 28.69 -0.50 -17.91
CA ILE A 781 28.54 -0.38 -19.38
C ILE A 781 29.44 0.73 -19.94
N PHE A 782 30.31 0.37 -20.88
CA PHE A 782 31.22 1.28 -21.57
C PHE A 782 30.57 1.83 -22.85
N LYS A 783 30.02 0.95 -23.69
CA LYS A 783 29.47 1.28 -25.01
C LYS A 783 28.36 0.32 -25.42
N ILE A 784 27.43 0.77 -26.25
CA ILE A 784 26.36 -0.06 -26.82
C ILE A 784 26.32 0.22 -28.31
N LEU A 785 26.31 -0.82 -29.13
CA LEU A 785 26.46 -0.77 -30.58
C LEU A 785 25.38 -1.60 -31.27
N SER A 786 24.98 -1.19 -32.47
CA SER A 786 24.12 -1.96 -33.38
C SER A 786 24.65 -1.80 -34.82
N PRO A 787 24.54 -2.81 -35.69
CA PRO A 787 24.89 -2.65 -37.10
C PRO A 787 24.02 -1.57 -37.75
N GLU A 788 24.58 -0.81 -38.69
CA GLU A 788 23.84 0.28 -39.38
C GLU A 788 22.68 -0.22 -40.25
N ASP A 789 22.79 -1.45 -40.75
CA ASP A 789 21.80 -2.12 -41.60
C ASP A 789 20.68 -2.82 -40.79
N ALA A 790 20.92 -3.06 -39.49
CA ALA A 790 20.03 -3.82 -38.63
C ALA A 790 18.87 -2.99 -38.06
N ARG A 791 17.73 -3.65 -37.78
CA ARG A 791 16.59 -3.05 -37.08
C ARG A 791 16.85 -2.99 -35.56
N GLU A 792 16.18 -2.07 -34.88
CA GLU A 792 16.31 -1.86 -33.41
C GLU A 792 15.90 -3.09 -32.56
N ASP A 793 15.12 -4.01 -33.14
CA ASP A 793 14.66 -5.27 -32.56
C ASP A 793 15.43 -6.51 -33.09
N SER A 794 16.55 -6.33 -33.80
CA SER A 794 17.22 -7.42 -34.56
C SER A 794 17.95 -8.48 -33.74
N GLY A 795 18.24 -8.22 -32.46
CA GLY A 795 19.09 -9.08 -31.63
C GLY A 795 20.60 -9.02 -31.93
N LEU A 796 21.02 -8.33 -33.00
CA LEU A 796 22.42 -8.22 -33.44
C LEU A 796 23.24 -7.13 -32.70
N ALA A 797 22.74 -6.63 -31.57
CA ALA A 797 23.35 -5.51 -30.86
C ALA A 797 24.40 -5.96 -29.84
N LEU A 798 25.56 -5.32 -29.84
CA LEU A 798 26.67 -5.60 -28.93
C LEU A 798 26.69 -4.60 -27.77
N THR A 799 26.89 -5.09 -26.55
CA THR A 799 27.06 -4.25 -25.35
C THR A 799 28.45 -4.51 -24.78
N ILE A 800 29.30 -3.47 -24.76
CA ILE A 800 30.68 -3.50 -24.25
C ILE A 800 30.69 -2.81 -22.88
N VAL A 801 31.34 -3.41 -21.90
CA VAL A 801 31.05 -3.15 -20.48
C VAL A 801 32.24 -3.59 -19.61
N GLU A 802 32.77 -2.81 -18.67
CA GLU A 802 33.99 -3.09 -17.89
C GLU A 802 33.74 -3.93 -16.62
N HIS A 803 34.46 -5.03 -16.38
CA HIS A 803 34.21 -5.96 -15.27
C HIS A 803 34.77 -5.48 -13.91
N PHE A 804 34.06 -5.86 -12.85
CA PHE A 804 34.44 -5.62 -11.47
C PHE A 804 34.21 -6.89 -10.66
N ASP A 805 35.14 -7.24 -9.79
CA ASP A 805 34.96 -8.35 -8.85
C ASP A 805 34.13 -7.89 -7.65
N VAL A 806 33.15 -8.70 -7.24
CA VAL A 806 32.43 -8.51 -5.98
C VAL A 806 33.28 -9.07 -4.84
N SER A 807 33.65 -8.22 -3.89
CA SER A 807 34.39 -8.61 -2.70
C SER A 807 33.65 -9.68 -1.89
N SER A 808 34.38 -10.68 -1.39
CA SER A 808 33.87 -11.72 -0.48
C SER A 808 33.55 -11.20 0.93
N THR A 809 33.87 -9.94 1.23
CA THR A 809 33.55 -9.24 2.47
C THR A 809 32.99 -7.84 2.20
N ASN A 810 32.04 -7.41 3.04
CA ASN A 810 31.49 -6.06 2.98
C ASN A 810 32.47 -5.00 3.53
N ASP A 811 32.23 -3.75 3.14
CA ASP A 811 32.95 -2.58 3.64
C ASP A 811 32.70 -2.32 5.15
N ASN A 812 33.76 -2.00 5.88
CA ASN A 812 33.73 -1.82 7.34
C ASN A 812 32.93 -0.58 7.81
N HIS A 813 32.78 0.44 6.96
CA HIS A 813 32.02 1.65 7.28
C HIS A 813 30.55 1.49 6.87
N PHE A 814 30.31 1.16 5.60
CA PHE A 814 28.98 1.09 5.01
C PHE A 814 28.23 -0.23 5.28
N GLY A 815 28.93 -1.32 5.58
CA GLY A 815 28.32 -2.66 5.74
C GLY A 815 27.84 -3.29 4.44
N MET A 816 28.31 -2.80 3.27
CA MET A 816 27.83 -3.20 1.93
C MET A 816 28.95 -3.84 1.08
N PRO A 817 28.61 -4.63 0.03
CA PRO A 817 29.62 -5.25 -0.84
C PRO A 817 30.47 -4.20 -1.58
N ILE A 818 31.77 -4.46 -1.67
CA ILE A 818 32.71 -3.64 -2.45
C ILE A 818 32.82 -4.23 -3.87
N LEU A 819 32.91 -3.36 -4.86
CA LEU A 819 33.31 -3.69 -6.23
C LEU A 819 34.70 -3.12 -6.49
N SER A 820 35.62 -3.96 -6.97
CA SER A 820 36.95 -3.58 -7.41
C SER A 820 37.13 -3.91 -8.88
N ARG A 821 37.62 -2.95 -9.68
CA ARG A 821 37.84 -3.13 -11.12
C ARG A 821 38.84 -4.25 -11.37
N SER A 822 38.43 -5.30 -12.07
CA SER A 822 39.32 -6.35 -12.57
C SER A 822 39.47 -6.21 -14.09
N GLY A 823 40.55 -6.73 -14.67
CA GLY A 823 40.97 -6.39 -16.05
C GLY A 823 40.07 -6.85 -17.20
N GLY A 824 38.85 -7.31 -16.92
CA GLY A 824 37.90 -7.85 -17.89
C GLY A 824 36.70 -6.93 -18.18
N VAL A 825 35.61 -7.52 -18.69
CA VAL A 825 34.44 -6.81 -19.25
C VAL A 825 33.07 -7.48 -18.87
N GLU A 826 32.28 -6.95 -17.89
CA GLU A 826 30.76 -6.81 -17.86
C GLU A 826 30.12 -6.10 -16.60
N ILE A 827 28.87 -6.34 -16.08
CA ILE A 827 27.92 -5.33 -15.43
C ILE A 827 27.37 -5.55 -13.95
N VAL A 828 27.22 -4.55 -13.01
CA VAL A 828 26.55 -4.53 -11.61
C VAL A 828 26.29 -3.14 -10.92
N LYS A 829 25.10 -2.79 -10.37
CA LYS A 829 24.68 -1.47 -9.73
C LYS A 829 25.57 -0.81 -8.62
N ALA A 830 26.39 0.22 -8.91
CA ALA A 830 27.33 0.81 -7.91
C ALA A 830 27.20 2.31 -7.52
N LYS A 831 28.02 2.74 -6.53
CA LYS A 831 28.34 4.13 -6.12
C LYS A 831 29.84 4.25 -5.76
N HIS A 832 30.51 5.35 -6.11
CA HIS A 832 31.94 5.54 -5.78
C HIS A 832 32.16 5.66 -4.26
N ASP A 833 33.23 5.05 -3.74
CA ASP A 833 33.62 5.19 -2.32
C ASP A 833 34.30 6.54 -2.05
N CYS A 834 33.49 7.60 -1.95
CA CYS A 834 33.96 8.94 -1.62
C CYS A 834 34.46 9.09 -0.17
N PHE A 835 34.21 8.11 0.69
CA PHE A 835 34.70 8.11 2.07
C PHE A 835 36.17 7.67 2.09
N SER A 836 36.46 6.46 1.61
CA SER A 836 37.83 5.94 1.53
C SER A 836 38.69 6.71 0.52
N GLY A 837 38.08 7.19 -0.58
CA GLY A 837 38.77 7.98 -1.60
C GLY A 837 39.02 9.45 -1.21
N ALA A 838 38.51 9.93 -0.07
CA ALA A 838 38.67 11.30 0.42
C ALA A 838 38.38 12.41 -0.63
N CYS A 839 37.35 12.21 -1.45
CA CYS A 839 37.12 12.99 -2.68
C CYS A 839 36.90 14.50 -2.42
N GLY A 840 37.49 15.33 -3.29
CA GLY A 840 37.45 16.79 -3.23
C GLY A 840 36.23 17.40 -3.92
N THR A 841 36.19 18.75 -3.93
CA THR A 841 35.18 19.52 -4.65
C THR A 841 35.78 20.37 -5.76
N THR A 842 35.22 20.26 -6.97
CA THR A 842 35.50 21.10 -8.15
C THR A 842 34.42 22.16 -8.35
N GLU A 843 34.64 23.10 -9.27
CA GLU A 843 33.64 24.09 -9.67
C GLU A 843 33.27 23.95 -11.15
N ASP A 844 32.02 23.59 -11.42
CA ASP A 844 31.45 23.45 -12.77
C ASP A 844 30.65 24.68 -13.18
N ILE A 845 30.69 25.02 -14.47
CA ILE A 845 29.87 26.11 -15.03
C ILE A 845 28.39 25.70 -15.06
N VAL A 846 27.53 26.51 -14.44
CA VAL A 846 26.07 26.29 -14.47
C VAL A 846 25.52 26.64 -15.84
N ILE A 847 24.80 25.70 -16.45
CA ILE A 847 24.05 25.90 -17.70
C ILE A 847 22.61 26.29 -17.35
N GLN A 848 22.12 27.39 -17.92
CA GLN A 848 20.74 27.89 -17.75
C GLN A 848 20.15 28.22 -19.12
N GLY A 849 18.92 27.81 -19.42
CA GLY A 849 18.31 28.04 -20.75
C GLY A 849 18.90 27.23 -21.91
N ARG A 850 20.00 26.48 -21.67
CA ARG A 850 21.00 25.88 -22.60
C ARG A 850 22.29 26.70 -22.75
N ASP A 851 22.32 27.93 -22.23
CA ASP A 851 23.48 28.81 -22.28
C ASP A 851 24.44 28.56 -21.10
N ARG A 852 25.75 28.71 -21.34
CA ARG A 852 26.78 28.65 -20.30
C ARG A 852 26.79 29.98 -19.54
N THR A 853 26.52 29.96 -18.23
CA THR A 853 26.49 31.21 -17.43
C THR A 853 27.84 31.53 -16.81
N THR A 854 28.01 32.76 -16.30
CA THR A 854 29.16 33.16 -15.48
C THR A 854 29.14 32.58 -14.05
N ARG A 855 28.13 31.77 -13.71
CA ARG A 855 27.98 31.19 -12.37
C ARG A 855 28.58 29.79 -12.31
N THR A 856 29.46 29.56 -11.34
CA THR A 856 29.89 28.20 -10.98
C THR A 856 28.97 27.56 -9.95
N GLN A 857 29.02 26.23 -9.86
CA GLN A 857 28.47 25.42 -8.78
C GLN A 857 29.52 24.42 -8.31
N LYS A 858 29.51 24.06 -7.02
CA LYS A 858 30.43 23.03 -6.51
C LYS A 858 29.88 21.63 -6.72
N THR A 859 30.73 20.76 -7.23
CA THR A 859 30.49 19.33 -7.50
C THR A 859 31.58 18.49 -6.84
N ILE A 860 31.35 17.18 -6.70
CA ILE A 860 32.38 16.24 -6.22
C ILE A 860 33.25 15.80 -7.40
N SER A 861 34.58 15.86 -7.22
CA SER A 861 35.54 15.26 -8.12
C SER A 861 36.13 14.00 -7.48
N HIS A 862 36.02 12.88 -8.17
CA HIS A 862 36.52 11.59 -7.69
C HIS A 862 38.05 11.51 -7.83
N SER A 863 38.72 11.03 -6.78
CA SER A 863 40.18 10.89 -6.72
C SER A 863 40.71 9.67 -7.45
N ASN A 864 39.84 8.70 -7.75
CA ASN A 864 40.12 7.48 -8.50
C ASN A 864 38.82 6.94 -9.13
N ASP A 865 38.94 5.85 -9.91
CA ASP A 865 37.83 5.15 -10.57
C ASP A 865 37.97 3.62 -10.36
N SER A 866 38.44 3.20 -9.17
CA SER A 866 38.82 1.80 -8.89
C SER A 866 38.00 1.10 -7.80
N ARG A 867 37.42 1.84 -6.84
CA ARG A 867 36.68 1.29 -5.68
C ARG A 867 35.25 1.84 -5.60
N PHE A 868 34.29 0.94 -5.62
CA PHE A 868 32.86 1.27 -5.53
C PHE A 868 32.15 0.41 -4.48
N VAL A 869 31.00 0.88 -4.02
CA VAL A 869 30.11 0.20 -3.09
C VAL A 869 28.79 -0.13 -3.80
N LEU A 870 28.36 -1.40 -3.72
CA LEU A 870 27.07 -1.86 -4.22
C LEU A 870 25.97 -1.38 -3.27
N ASN A 871 25.04 -0.55 -3.78
CA ASN A 871 24.07 0.15 -2.94
C ASN A 871 22.94 -0.78 -2.45
N MET A 872 23.15 -1.45 -1.32
CA MET A 872 22.16 -2.34 -0.70
C MET A 872 20.92 -1.61 -0.13
N HIS A 873 20.91 -0.27 -0.07
CA HIS A 873 19.71 0.51 0.28
C HIS A 873 18.83 0.85 -0.92
N ALA A 874 19.22 0.48 -2.15
CA ALA A 874 18.43 0.76 -3.34
C ALA A 874 17.09 0.02 -3.28
N LEU A 875 15.97 0.74 -3.47
CA LEU A 875 14.62 0.14 -3.45
C LEU A 875 14.33 -0.64 -4.74
N HIS A 876 14.93 -0.19 -5.85
CA HIS A 876 14.65 -0.72 -7.18
C HIS A 876 15.51 -1.97 -7.45
N ASN A 877 14.85 -3.10 -7.70
CA ASN A 877 15.43 -4.45 -7.85
C ASN A 877 16.18 -4.96 -6.59
N ALA A 878 15.77 -4.54 -5.38
CA ALA A 878 16.39 -4.96 -4.12
C ALA A 878 16.44 -6.49 -3.96
N ASN A 879 15.38 -7.18 -4.39
CA ASN A 879 15.29 -8.64 -4.46
C ASN A 879 16.33 -9.23 -5.42
N LEU A 880 16.38 -8.78 -6.68
CA LEU A 880 17.31 -9.32 -7.69
C LEU A 880 18.79 -9.13 -7.30
N ILE A 881 19.12 -8.03 -6.61
CA ILE A 881 20.47 -7.81 -6.07
C ILE A 881 20.80 -8.87 -5.02
N ARG A 882 19.91 -9.12 -4.06
CA ARG A 882 20.09 -10.15 -3.01
C ARG A 882 20.05 -11.57 -3.56
N GLU A 883 19.28 -11.85 -4.61
CA GLU A 883 19.28 -13.14 -5.31
C GLU A 883 20.61 -13.42 -6.02
N THR A 884 21.30 -12.38 -6.50
CA THR A 884 22.55 -12.54 -7.26
C THR A 884 23.80 -12.59 -6.38
N LEU A 885 23.75 -12.07 -5.15
CA LEU A 885 24.88 -12.04 -4.23
C LEU A 885 24.99 -13.33 -3.40
N PRO A 886 26.20 -13.76 -3.01
CA PRO A 886 26.39 -14.73 -1.94
C PRO A 886 25.69 -14.30 -0.64
N THR A 887 24.96 -15.22 -0.02
CA THR A 887 24.18 -15.00 1.22
C THR A 887 24.99 -14.39 2.37
N SER A 888 26.31 -14.64 2.42
CA SER A 888 27.24 -14.05 3.40
C SER A 888 27.32 -12.52 3.35
N LEU A 889 26.99 -11.90 2.21
CA LEU A 889 27.11 -10.46 1.96
C LEU A 889 25.83 -9.66 2.26
N TYR A 890 24.67 -10.31 2.37
CA TYR A 890 23.39 -9.62 2.62
C TYR A 890 22.57 -10.20 3.78
N LYS A 891 22.91 -11.38 4.32
CA LYS A 891 22.16 -11.96 5.43
C LYS A 891 22.31 -11.06 6.67
N PRO A 892 21.20 -10.51 7.21
CA PRO A 892 21.24 -9.64 8.36
C PRO A 892 21.69 -10.41 9.61
N ARG A 893 22.28 -9.68 10.56
CA ARG A 893 22.80 -10.22 11.81
C ARG A 893 22.19 -9.44 12.98
N PRO A 894 21.71 -10.07 14.05
CA PRO A 894 21.25 -9.36 15.24
C PRO A 894 22.35 -8.47 15.81
N LEU A 895 21.99 -7.24 16.20
CA LEU A 895 22.91 -6.28 16.80
C LEU A 895 23.45 -6.74 18.16
N PHE A 896 22.64 -7.48 18.92
CA PHE A 896 22.96 -8.02 20.23
C PHE A 896 22.70 -9.53 20.25
N SER A 897 23.62 -10.29 20.86
CA SER A 897 23.46 -11.74 21.08
C SER A 897 22.42 -12.05 22.14
N ASP A 898 22.30 -11.19 23.15
CA ASP A 898 21.20 -11.16 24.10
C ASP A 898 20.53 -9.78 24.05
N ARG A 899 19.40 -9.72 23.33
CA ARG A 899 18.59 -8.50 23.25
C ARG A 899 17.89 -8.19 24.57
N ARG A 900 17.47 -9.21 25.33
CA ARG A 900 16.71 -9.01 26.58
C ARG A 900 17.58 -8.36 27.65
N ALA A 901 18.79 -8.86 27.88
CA ALA A 901 19.73 -8.23 28.80
C ALA A 901 20.03 -6.76 28.42
N LYS A 902 20.08 -6.44 27.13
CA LYS A 902 20.28 -5.06 26.66
C LYS A 902 19.05 -4.17 26.84
N HIS A 903 17.83 -4.71 26.66
CA HIS A 903 16.60 -3.97 26.94
C HIS A 903 16.47 -3.70 28.46
N ASP A 904 16.86 -4.65 29.31
CA ASP A 904 16.86 -4.54 30.77
C ASP A 904 17.88 -3.49 31.27
N GLU A 905 19.08 -3.44 30.67
CA GLU A 905 20.09 -2.39 30.91
C GLU A 905 19.54 -0.99 30.58
N ILE A 906 18.91 -0.85 29.40
CA ILE A 906 18.31 0.41 28.94
C ILE A 906 17.12 0.82 29.83
N ALA A 907 16.29 -0.13 30.25
CA ALA A 907 15.19 0.09 31.18
C ALA A 907 15.67 0.60 32.55
N ALA A 908 16.78 0.06 33.08
CA ALA A 908 17.41 0.55 34.31
C ALA A 908 17.87 2.02 34.17
N GLY A 909 18.47 2.39 33.04
CA GLY A 909 18.82 3.79 32.73
C GLY A 909 17.59 4.70 32.59
N LEU A 910 16.48 4.18 32.04
CA LEU A 910 15.22 4.90 31.93
C LEU A 910 14.57 5.18 33.30
N ARG A 911 14.54 4.22 34.23
CA ARG A 911 14.02 4.42 35.61
C ARG A 911 14.68 5.60 36.33
N VAL A 912 15.94 5.89 36.04
CA VAL A 912 16.69 7.02 36.63
C VAL A 912 16.50 8.34 35.86
N THR A 913 16.34 8.29 34.54
CA THR A 913 16.36 9.48 33.66
C THR A 913 14.97 9.95 33.23
N GLY A 914 14.01 9.04 33.07
CA GLY A 914 12.64 9.30 32.66
C GLY A 914 11.87 10.21 33.62
N PRO A 915 11.82 9.93 34.94
CA PRO A 915 11.19 10.81 35.92
C PRO A 915 11.77 12.24 35.88
N LYS A 916 13.09 12.37 35.76
CA LYS A 916 13.79 13.67 35.64
C LYS A 916 13.38 14.42 34.36
N LYS A 917 13.33 13.73 33.21
CA LYS A 917 12.82 14.27 31.94
C LYS A 917 11.35 14.72 32.08
N ARG A 918 10.49 13.94 32.74
CA ARG A 918 9.06 14.26 32.94
C ARG A 918 8.85 15.50 33.81
N VAL A 919 9.65 15.70 34.87
CA VAL A 919 9.62 16.94 35.68
C VAL A 919 9.99 18.16 34.84
N ALA A 920 11.17 18.14 34.19
CA ALA A 920 11.64 19.26 33.36
C ALA A 920 10.68 19.58 32.19
N GLN A 921 10.02 18.57 31.62
CA GLN A 921 8.99 18.78 30.59
C GLN A 921 7.71 19.42 31.15
N LYS A 922 7.26 19.04 32.35
CA LYS A 922 6.12 19.68 33.04
C LYS A 922 6.42 21.16 33.35
N GLU A 923 7.62 21.47 33.84
CA GLU A 923 8.08 22.83 34.11
C GLU A 923 8.15 23.68 32.83
N LYS A 924 8.81 23.17 31.78
CA LYS A 924 8.88 23.85 30.47
C LYS A 924 7.49 24.08 29.86
N SER A 925 6.56 23.15 30.07
CA SER A 925 5.17 23.30 29.64
C SER A 925 4.42 24.37 30.44
N LYS A 926 4.62 24.42 31.77
CA LYS A 926 4.08 25.48 32.65
C LYS A 926 4.59 26.87 32.25
N ALA A 927 5.90 27.00 32.01
CA ALA A 927 6.52 28.23 31.53
C ALA A 927 6.02 28.66 30.13
N THR A 928 5.82 27.69 29.22
CA THR A 928 5.27 27.97 27.88
C THR A 928 3.82 28.42 27.95
N ARG A 929 2.98 27.78 28.78
CA ARG A 929 1.59 28.21 29.02
C ARG A 929 1.52 29.61 29.64
N ALA A 930 2.39 29.93 30.59
CA ALA A 930 2.48 31.29 31.16
C ALA A 930 2.89 32.32 30.10
N LYS A 931 3.89 32.01 29.27
CA LYS A 931 4.33 32.90 28.17
C LYS A 931 3.27 33.11 27.08
N ASN A 932 2.42 32.10 26.82
CA ASN A 932 1.30 32.26 25.90
C ASN A 932 0.18 33.11 26.51
N LYS A 933 -0.22 32.85 27.77
CA LYS A 933 -1.19 33.71 28.47
C LYS A 933 -0.74 35.18 28.56
N ALA A 934 0.54 35.42 28.82
CA ALA A 934 1.11 36.77 28.80
C ALA A 934 1.15 37.42 27.40
N LYS A 935 1.17 36.61 26.33
CA LYS A 935 1.01 37.10 24.94
C LYS A 935 -0.45 37.32 24.55
N GLU A 936 -1.39 36.61 25.16
CA GLU A 936 -2.83 36.77 24.95
C GLU A 936 -3.39 37.95 25.75
N ALA A 937 -2.85 38.23 26.94
CA ALA A 937 -3.19 39.40 27.75
C ALA A 937 -2.59 40.73 27.25
N ASN A 938 -1.63 40.67 26.32
CA ASN A 938 -0.98 41.83 25.69
C ASN A 938 -1.42 42.00 24.22
N ARG A 939 -2.66 41.62 23.88
CA ARG A 939 -3.14 41.55 22.49
C ARG A 939 -4.63 41.84 22.36
#